data_AF-A0A925H9U7-F1
#
_entry.id   AF-A0A925H9U7-F1
#
_cell.length_a   1.000
_cell.length_b   1.000
_cell.length_c   1.000
_cell.angle_alpha   90.00
_cell.angle_beta   90.00
_cell.angle_gamma   90.00
#
_symmetry.space_group_name_H-M   'P 1'
#
loop_
_entity.id
_entity.type
_entity.pdbx_description
1 polymer ?
#
loop_
_entity_poly.entity_id
_entity_poly.type
_entity_poly.pdbx_seq_one_letter_code
_entity_poly.pdbx_strand_id
1 'polypeptide(L)'
;MNRYAVLFIIFLMSALFCYAQEFPSYGKVTSDELKLKECSFDKEATAVVMLDEAVSNYNDQNNLITNRHVRIKILKDKGIDYANISIPFYRANEFEFINNVEGLTINTDNNGNAVIQTLEKKSIFTKNTSERIGEVRFTFPSVKAGSIIEYRYQSTMKHYGGLEDWSFQKDIPVVQSKYVLYILPSYEFTYQVFKNNSFDIKIEPDTRDGRVLFEMKNIPGLEDEPYMDARRDYIQRVAFQLSGYGTGNFDKKKYMTSWDELTKELLNSSNLGVQLSKDLTGTDDFLKLAKLNTSQIEKMTLIYNYVRSNMVWNGYNSKYSTDGVKAAWNKKKGTSGDLNLILINLLKEADLETYPMLVSERYHGKVNTQYPFVDQFNTVYAAVFIDGKKYYLDATDKFTPSHIIPYNILNTTALILNKKVGGLVNITDESLQYRDIITVIAMITPDETIKGNVFVNSMDYARIRRLERYSNNSSKYIDEVFKQSRTSVNIDSFNVLNEENDSLSLQHKFIFVTPLDGTGDYKFIPLNLFSGFERNPFISDKRFSDINFGYKRTISVNTFISLPPGYLIDALPKSIQLVNPDKSVVFSREIFRDDASNKIMCRIKMDFKKSHYTADEYDDIKEFYKKMFEMLNEQIVLKKKT
;
A
#
# COMPACT_ATOMS: atom_id res chain seq x y z
N MET A 1 -60.52 0.08 -31.20
CA MET A 1 -59.39 0.65 -30.45
C MET A 1 -58.14 0.57 -31.31
N ASN A 2 -57.55 1.71 -31.63
CA ASN A 2 -56.50 1.83 -32.66
C ASN A 2 -55.17 1.22 -32.16
N ARG A 3 -54.56 0.30 -32.92
CA ARG A 3 -53.30 -0.40 -32.51
C ARG A 3 -52.16 0.56 -32.16
N TYR A 4 -52.14 1.74 -32.79
CA TYR A 4 -51.18 2.80 -32.51
C TYR A 4 -51.40 3.50 -31.16
N ALA A 5 -52.64 3.55 -30.66
CA ALA A 5 -52.93 4.12 -29.33
C ALA A 5 -52.45 3.18 -28.21
N VAL A 6 -52.51 1.86 -28.42
CA VAL A 6 -52.00 0.87 -27.45
C VAL A 6 -50.46 0.90 -27.40
N LEU A 7 -49.79 1.04 -28.55
CA LEU A 7 -48.33 1.18 -28.61
C LEU A 7 -47.82 2.50 -28.00
N PHE A 8 -48.56 3.61 -28.15
CA PHE A 8 -48.20 4.89 -27.55
C PHE A 8 -48.41 4.91 -26.03
N ILE A 9 -49.43 4.21 -25.52
CA ILE A 9 -49.67 4.06 -24.07
C ILE A 9 -48.64 3.11 -23.43
N ILE A 10 -48.20 2.06 -24.13
CA ILE A 10 -47.12 1.18 -23.67
C ILE A 10 -45.78 1.93 -23.64
N PHE A 11 -45.51 2.80 -24.62
CA PHE A 11 -44.30 3.63 -24.65
C PHE A 11 -44.32 4.75 -23.57
N LEU A 12 -45.49 5.33 -23.28
CA LEU A 12 -45.65 6.28 -22.16
C LEU A 12 -45.54 5.61 -20.78
N MET A 13 -46.00 4.35 -20.63
CA MET A 13 -45.86 3.60 -19.38
C MET A 13 -44.43 3.11 -19.13
N SER A 14 -43.62 2.89 -20.16
CA SER A 14 -42.18 2.60 -19.99
C SER A 14 -41.34 3.84 -19.62
N ALA A 15 -41.85 5.06 -19.84
CA ALA A 15 -41.17 6.30 -19.50
C ALA A 15 -41.39 6.76 -18.03
N LEU A 16 -42.26 6.08 -17.27
CA LEU A 16 -42.60 6.45 -15.88
C LEU A 16 -41.89 5.62 -14.80
N PHE A 17 -40.97 4.72 -15.16
CA PHE A 17 -40.14 3.98 -14.20
C PHE A 17 -38.75 4.58 -13.99
N CYS A 18 -38.59 5.90 -14.14
CA CYS A 18 -37.49 6.59 -13.48
C CYS A 18 -37.93 6.97 -12.06
N TYR A 19 -38.11 5.96 -11.20
CA TYR A 19 -38.07 6.23 -9.77
C TYR A 19 -36.63 6.63 -9.46
N ALA A 20 -36.40 7.92 -9.25
CA ALA A 20 -35.36 8.33 -8.33
C ALA A 20 -35.79 7.78 -6.95
N GLN A 21 -35.44 6.53 -6.68
CA GLN A 21 -35.71 5.91 -5.38
C GLN A 21 -34.73 6.54 -4.40
N GLU A 22 -35.20 7.52 -3.62
CA GLU A 22 -34.51 7.91 -2.39
C GLU A 22 -34.55 6.74 -1.43
N PHE A 23 -33.42 6.40 -0.82
CA PHE A 23 -33.40 5.40 0.24
C PHE A 23 -34.29 5.89 1.40
N PRO A 24 -35.05 4.98 2.04
CA PRO A 24 -35.85 5.36 3.20
C PRO A 24 -34.97 5.89 4.33
N SER A 25 -35.56 6.70 5.21
CA SER A 25 -34.92 7.18 6.44
C SER A 25 -34.40 6.01 7.30
N TYR A 26 -33.39 6.30 8.12
CA TYR A 26 -32.82 5.36 9.11
C TYR A 26 -33.86 4.48 9.80
N GLY A 27 -33.62 3.16 9.82
CA GLY A 27 -34.49 2.15 10.42
C GLY A 27 -35.72 1.76 9.59
N LYS A 28 -35.95 2.39 8.43
CA LYS A 28 -36.97 1.96 7.47
C LYS A 28 -36.31 1.24 6.29
N VAL A 29 -36.86 0.09 5.92
CA VAL A 29 -36.39 -0.72 4.79
C VAL A 29 -37.55 -1.07 3.87
N THR A 30 -37.28 -1.12 2.58
CA THR A 30 -38.24 -1.56 1.56
C THR A 30 -38.25 -3.10 1.44
N SER A 31 -39.32 -3.64 0.82
CA SER A 31 -39.38 -5.08 0.53
C SER A 31 -38.26 -5.50 -0.43
N ASP A 32 -37.88 -4.63 -1.37
CA ASP A 32 -36.84 -4.91 -2.36
C ASP A 32 -35.46 -5.01 -1.70
N GLU A 33 -35.14 -4.11 -0.77
CA GLU A 33 -33.89 -4.17 0.02
C GLU A 33 -33.80 -5.45 0.87
N LEU A 34 -34.92 -5.87 1.48
CA LEU A 34 -34.97 -7.11 2.25
C LEU A 34 -34.75 -8.35 1.37
N LYS A 35 -35.30 -8.34 0.15
CA LYS A 35 -35.23 -9.46 -0.80
C LYS A 35 -33.99 -9.45 -1.69
N LEU A 36 -33.16 -8.41 -1.65
CA LEU A 36 -31.93 -8.32 -2.45
C LEU A 36 -30.98 -9.49 -2.14
N LYS A 37 -30.62 -10.27 -3.16
CA LYS A 37 -29.74 -11.44 -3.04
C LYS A 37 -28.41 -11.29 -3.77
N GLU A 38 -28.33 -10.36 -4.71
CA GLU A 38 -27.15 -10.12 -5.53
C GLU A 38 -27.06 -8.63 -5.89
N CYS A 39 -25.85 -8.17 -6.19
CA CYS A 39 -25.63 -6.84 -6.76
C CYS A 39 -25.64 -6.94 -8.29
N SER A 40 -26.46 -6.13 -8.96
CA SER A 40 -26.69 -6.24 -10.41
C SER A 40 -25.48 -5.89 -11.27
N PHE A 41 -24.57 -5.07 -10.75
CA PHE A 41 -23.34 -4.64 -11.41
C PHE A 41 -22.06 -5.28 -10.83
N ASP A 42 -22.22 -6.19 -9.85
CA ASP A 42 -21.14 -7.02 -9.31
C ASP A 42 -21.70 -8.31 -8.72
N LYS A 43 -21.71 -9.38 -9.51
CA LYS A 43 -22.33 -10.67 -9.13
C LYS A 43 -21.52 -11.44 -8.08
N GLU A 44 -20.22 -11.16 -7.97
CA GLU A 44 -19.35 -11.86 -7.04
C GLU A 44 -19.38 -11.26 -5.63
N ALA A 45 -19.87 -10.03 -5.50
CA ALA A 45 -20.07 -9.31 -4.26
C ALA A 45 -20.63 -10.19 -3.11
N THR A 46 -19.93 -10.14 -1.98
CA THR A 46 -20.33 -10.83 -0.73
C THR A 46 -21.20 -9.94 0.15
N ALA A 47 -21.09 -8.61 -0.02
CA ALA A 47 -21.92 -7.58 0.57
C ALA A 47 -22.00 -6.38 -0.39
N VAL A 48 -22.92 -5.45 -0.15
CA VAL A 48 -23.07 -4.21 -0.92
C VAL A 48 -23.44 -3.05 -0.01
N VAL A 49 -22.74 -1.92 -0.14
CA VAL A 49 -23.14 -0.66 0.49
C VAL A 49 -24.31 -0.12 -0.32
N MET A 50 -25.50 -0.16 0.26
CA MET A 50 -26.69 0.38 -0.39
C MET A 50 -26.67 1.91 -0.35
N LEU A 51 -26.25 2.48 0.78
CA LEU A 51 -26.16 3.92 1.00
C LEU A 51 -24.92 4.24 1.84
N ASP A 52 -24.13 5.21 1.41
CA ASP A 52 -23.13 5.91 2.23
C ASP A 52 -23.30 7.41 2.02
N GLU A 53 -23.97 8.07 2.96
CA GLU A 53 -24.22 9.50 2.91
C GLU A 53 -23.60 10.25 4.08
N ALA A 54 -23.09 11.45 3.81
CA ALA A 54 -22.67 12.35 4.87
C ALA A 54 -23.00 13.81 4.58
N VAL A 55 -23.27 14.54 5.65
CA VAL A 55 -23.44 16.00 5.65
C VAL A 55 -22.43 16.60 6.62
N SER A 56 -21.47 17.34 6.08
CA SER A 56 -20.51 18.12 6.86
C SER A 56 -20.95 19.58 6.90
N ASN A 57 -21.18 20.09 8.11
CA ASN A 57 -21.57 21.47 8.37
C ASN A 57 -20.80 22.03 9.58
N TYR A 58 -20.89 23.32 9.85
CA TYR A 58 -20.27 23.95 11.01
C TYR A 58 -21.29 24.28 12.10
N ASN A 59 -20.85 24.26 13.35
CA ASN A 59 -21.64 24.74 14.48
C ASN A 59 -21.30 26.22 14.81
N ASP A 60 -21.95 26.79 15.83
CA ASP A 60 -21.71 28.18 16.27
C ASP A 60 -20.27 28.46 16.74
N GLN A 61 -19.51 27.42 17.10
CA GLN A 61 -18.09 27.52 17.45
C GLN A 61 -17.17 27.28 16.25
N ASN A 62 -17.70 27.20 15.02
CA ASN A 62 -16.98 26.88 13.79
C ASN A 62 -16.34 25.49 13.77
N ASN A 63 -16.75 24.57 14.65
CA ASN A 63 -16.37 23.17 14.58
C ASN A 63 -17.03 22.53 13.37
N LEU A 64 -16.31 21.68 12.64
CA LEU A 64 -16.85 20.88 11.54
C LEU A 64 -17.56 19.64 12.09
N ILE A 65 -18.87 19.59 11.93
CA ILE A 65 -19.77 18.50 12.32
C ILE A 65 -20.13 17.69 11.08
N THR A 66 -19.73 16.43 11.04
CA THR A 66 -20.08 15.50 9.97
C THR A 66 -21.03 14.44 10.50
N ASN A 67 -22.29 14.47 10.05
CA ASN A 67 -23.23 13.38 10.30
C ASN A 67 -23.15 12.40 9.14
N ARG A 68 -22.81 11.13 9.41
CA ARG A 68 -22.70 10.08 8.40
C ARG A 68 -23.71 8.97 8.67
N HIS A 69 -24.30 8.44 7.61
CA HIS A 69 -25.27 7.36 7.62
C HIS A 69 -24.88 6.32 6.56
N VAL A 70 -24.75 5.07 6.99
CA VAL A 70 -24.29 3.96 6.16
C VAL A 70 -25.25 2.78 6.30
N ARG A 71 -25.61 2.18 5.17
CA ARG A 71 -26.45 0.98 5.08
C ARG A 71 -25.78 -0.07 4.19
N ILE A 72 -25.58 -1.27 4.71
CA ILE A 72 -24.89 -2.38 4.03
C ILE A 72 -25.80 -3.61 4.03
N LYS A 73 -25.96 -4.23 2.87
CA LYS A 73 -26.63 -5.53 2.72
C LYS A 73 -25.58 -6.63 2.68
N ILE A 74 -25.73 -7.64 3.53
CA ILE A 74 -24.92 -8.86 3.50
C ILE A 74 -25.56 -9.84 2.52
N LEU A 75 -24.85 -10.22 1.46
CA LEU A 75 -25.37 -11.08 0.40
C LEU A 75 -25.00 -12.56 0.62
N LYS A 76 -23.79 -12.81 1.12
CA LYS A 76 -23.21 -14.14 1.32
C LYS A 76 -22.55 -14.23 2.70
N ASP A 77 -22.33 -15.44 3.22
CA ASP A 77 -21.71 -15.63 4.55
C ASP A 77 -20.30 -15.03 4.65
N LYS A 78 -19.53 -15.04 3.56
CA LYS A 78 -18.22 -14.35 3.49
C LYS A 78 -18.31 -12.83 3.71
N GLY A 79 -19.50 -12.25 3.57
CA GLY A 79 -19.75 -10.82 3.81
C GLY A 79 -20.02 -10.48 5.27
N ILE A 80 -20.15 -11.48 6.17
CA ILE A 80 -20.45 -11.23 7.59
C ILE A 80 -19.37 -10.38 8.26
N ASP A 81 -18.11 -10.44 7.80
CA ASP A 81 -17.02 -9.65 8.35
C ASP A 81 -17.24 -8.13 8.23
N TYR A 82 -18.06 -7.68 7.26
CA TYR A 82 -18.49 -6.29 7.12
C TYR A 82 -19.38 -5.79 8.27
N ALA A 83 -19.82 -6.68 9.16
CA ALA A 83 -20.49 -6.34 10.42
C ALA A 83 -19.54 -5.76 11.48
N ASN A 84 -18.22 -5.88 11.30
CA ASN A 84 -17.23 -5.32 12.21
C ASN A 84 -16.83 -3.92 11.74
N ILE A 85 -17.35 -2.89 12.40
CA ILE A 85 -17.10 -1.50 12.02
C ILE A 85 -15.96 -0.91 12.84
N SER A 86 -15.06 -0.22 12.15
CA SER A 86 -14.01 0.62 12.74
C SER A 86 -14.05 2.01 12.13
N ILE A 87 -14.17 3.04 12.97
CA ILE A 87 -14.20 4.45 12.58
C ILE A 87 -12.96 5.13 13.17
N PRO A 88 -11.88 5.32 12.38
CA PRO A 88 -10.70 6.05 12.85
C PRO A 88 -11.02 7.55 12.98
N PHE A 89 -10.35 8.22 13.92
CA PHE A 89 -10.45 9.66 14.11
C PHE A 89 -9.16 10.24 14.74
N TYR A 90 -8.85 11.50 14.43
CA TYR A 90 -7.64 12.18 14.92
C TYR A 90 -7.87 12.81 16.31
N ARG A 91 -7.49 12.09 17.36
CA ARG A 91 -7.76 12.45 18.76
C ARG A 91 -6.74 13.39 19.40
N ALA A 92 -5.57 13.57 18.78
CA ALA A 92 -4.51 14.39 19.36
C ALA A 92 -4.99 15.83 19.56
N ASN A 93 -4.63 16.42 20.70
CA ASN A 93 -5.09 17.74 21.13
C ASN A 93 -6.61 17.91 21.08
N GLU A 94 -7.36 16.82 21.30
CA GLU A 94 -8.82 16.82 21.28
C GLU A 94 -9.38 17.38 19.95
N PHE A 95 -8.69 17.11 18.85
CA PHE A 95 -9.02 17.68 17.56
C PHE A 95 -10.33 17.14 16.99
N GLU A 96 -10.54 15.83 17.04
CA GLU A 96 -11.73 15.14 16.56
C GLU A 96 -12.30 14.19 17.62
N PHE A 97 -13.64 14.08 17.65
CA PHE A 97 -14.36 13.07 18.41
C PHE A 97 -15.48 12.45 17.59
N ILE A 98 -15.71 11.15 17.80
CA ILE A 98 -16.86 10.42 17.28
C ILE A 98 -17.90 10.25 18.40
N ASN A 99 -19.14 10.65 18.14
CA ASN A 99 -20.25 10.55 19.07
C ASN A 99 -21.54 10.13 18.34
N ASN A 100 -22.64 10.00 19.11
CA ASN A 100 -23.97 9.66 18.60
C ASN A 100 -24.00 8.43 17.68
N VAL A 101 -23.19 7.42 18.02
CA VAL A 101 -23.11 6.17 17.29
C VAL A 101 -24.36 5.34 17.60
N GLU A 102 -25.11 5.02 16.54
CA GLU A 102 -26.29 4.16 16.60
C GLU A 102 -26.21 3.14 15.47
N GLY A 103 -26.73 1.94 15.70
CA GLY A 103 -26.77 0.90 14.66
C GLY A 103 -27.94 -0.06 14.83
N LEU A 104 -28.38 -0.65 13.73
CA LEU A 104 -29.42 -1.67 13.63
C LEU A 104 -28.93 -2.86 12.79
N THR A 105 -29.20 -4.08 13.25
CA THR A 105 -29.24 -5.28 12.41
C THR A 105 -30.70 -5.53 12.03
N ILE A 106 -30.97 -5.64 10.73
CA ILE A 106 -32.31 -5.88 10.20
C ILE A 106 -32.30 -7.24 9.48
N ASN A 107 -33.05 -8.17 10.03
CA ASN A 107 -33.24 -9.53 9.52
C ASN A 107 -34.67 -9.71 8.99
N THR A 108 -34.93 -10.80 8.29
CA THR A 108 -36.29 -11.23 7.94
C THR A 108 -36.76 -12.38 8.83
N ASP A 109 -38.00 -12.32 9.30
CA ASP A 109 -38.68 -13.47 9.91
C ASP A 109 -39.16 -14.48 8.85
N ASN A 110 -39.80 -15.57 9.31
CA ASN A 110 -40.34 -16.61 8.42
C ASN A 110 -41.48 -16.11 7.50
N ASN A 111 -42.09 -14.97 7.82
CA ASN A 111 -43.15 -14.33 7.04
C ASN A 111 -42.60 -13.26 6.09
N GLY A 112 -41.28 -13.04 6.07
CA GLY A 112 -40.63 -12.01 5.26
C GLY A 112 -40.71 -10.59 5.84
N ASN A 113 -41.15 -10.43 7.09
CA ASN A 113 -41.20 -9.14 7.77
C ASN A 113 -39.83 -8.78 8.38
N ALA A 114 -39.54 -7.49 8.47
CA ALA A 114 -38.32 -6.99 9.11
C ALA A 114 -38.34 -7.23 10.62
N VAL A 115 -37.28 -7.84 11.13
CA VAL A 115 -36.96 -7.98 12.55
C VAL A 115 -35.73 -7.13 12.84
N ILE A 116 -35.91 -6.07 13.62
CA ILE A 116 -34.87 -5.09 13.91
C ILE A 116 -34.27 -5.38 15.29
N GLN A 117 -32.94 -5.46 15.35
CA GLN A 117 -32.17 -5.54 16.57
C GLN A 117 -31.25 -4.32 16.67
N THR A 118 -31.39 -3.55 17.74
CA THR A 118 -30.57 -2.37 17.99
C THR A 118 -29.20 -2.74 18.55
N LEU A 119 -28.16 -2.06 18.08
CA LEU A 119 -26.82 -2.12 18.64
C LEU A 119 -26.80 -1.57 20.07
N GLU A 120 -26.34 -2.36 21.01
CA GLU A 120 -26.30 -1.95 22.41
C GLU A 120 -25.18 -0.93 22.65
N LYS A 121 -25.45 0.16 23.39
CA LYS A 121 -24.44 1.19 23.66
C LYS A 121 -23.16 0.64 24.30
N LYS A 122 -23.27 -0.41 25.12
CA LYS A 122 -22.13 -1.06 25.78
C LYS A 122 -21.23 -1.88 24.84
N SER A 123 -21.70 -2.22 23.63
CA SER A 123 -20.88 -2.91 22.62
C SER A 123 -20.09 -1.96 21.72
N ILE A 124 -20.26 -0.65 21.90
CA ILE A 124 -19.49 0.39 21.23
C ILE A 124 -18.36 0.80 22.16
N PHE A 125 -17.12 0.68 21.70
CA PHE A 125 -15.95 1.03 22.49
C PHE A 125 -14.93 1.81 21.67
N THR A 126 -14.22 2.69 22.35
CA THR A 126 -13.12 3.46 21.76
C THR A 126 -11.80 2.82 22.12
N LYS A 127 -10.98 2.53 21.11
CA LYS A 127 -9.61 2.06 21.27
C LYS A 127 -8.64 3.13 20.82
N ASN A 128 -7.65 3.44 21.66
CA ASN A 128 -6.55 4.30 21.27
C ASN A 128 -5.51 3.44 20.54
N THR A 129 -5.31 3.66 19.25
CA THR A 129 -4.34 2.92 18.43
C THR A 129 -2.97 3.57 18.45
N SER A 130 -2.92 4.89 18.69
CA SER A 130 -1.69 5.63 18.98
C SER A 130 -1.96 6.85 19.87
N GLU A 131 -0.93 7.67 20.12
CA GLU A 131 -1.09 8.98 20.76
C GLU A 131 -1.95 9.95 19.93
N ARG A 132 -2.04 9.75 18.61
CA ARG A 132 -2.71 10.67 17.67
C ARG A 132 -4.02 10.12 17.08
N ILE A 133 -4.13 8.80 16.97
CA ILE A 133 -5.30 8.13 16.35
C ILE A 133 -6.08 7.36 17.41
N GLY A 134 -7.39 7.58 17.42
CA GLY A 134 -8.37 6.74 18.09
C GLY A 134 -9.23 6.01 17.06
N GLU A 135 -9.88 4.92 17.48
CA GLU A 135 -10.86 4.21 16.68
C GLU A 135 -12.08 3.90 17.53
N VAL A 136 -13.27 4.25 17.03
CA VAL A 136 -14.52 3.71 17.57
C VAL A 136 -14.83 2.39 16.87
N ARG A 137 -15.06 1.34 17.66
CA ARG A 137 -15.30 -0.01 17.16
C ARG A 137 -16.60 -0.58 17.71
N PHE A 138 -17.31 -1.31 16.85
CA PHE A 138 -18.50 -2.07 17.23
C PHE A 138 -18.74 -3.19 16.22
N THR A 139 -19.39 -4.25 16.68
CA THR A 139 -19.80 -5.38 15.83
C THR A 139 -21.32 -5.52 15.92
N PHE A 140 -21.98 -5.62 14.77
CA PHE A 140 -23.41 -5.86 14.72
C PHE A 140 -23.76 -7.28 15.19
N PRO A 141 -24.72 -7.44 16.11
CA PRO A 141 -25.17 -8.76 16.55
C PRO A 141 -26.02 -9.44 15.47
N SER A 142 -26.08 -10.78 15.51
CA SER A 142 -27.03 -11.60 14.74
C SER A 142 -27.04 -11.35 13.23
N VAL A 143 -25.87 -11.00 12.66
CA VAL A 143 -25.68 -10.85 11.22
C VAL A 143 -25.55 -12.21 10.56
N LYS A 144 -26.25 -12.39 9.44
CA LYS A 144 -26.24 -13.58 8.58
C LYS A 144 -26.39 -13.14 7.12
N ALA A 145 -26.19 -14.06 6.18
CA ALA A 145 -26.54 -13.78 4.79
C ALA A 145 -28.01 -13.33 4.67
N GLY A 146 -28.24 -12.23 3.94
CA GLY A 146 -29.53 -11.56 3.81
C GLY A 146 -29.78 -10.43 4.82
N SER A 147 -28.99 -10.30 5.89
CA SER A 147 -29.11 -9.18 6.83
C SER A 147 -28.82 -7.84 6.17
N ILE A 148 -29.48 -6.78 6.64
CA ILE A 148 -29.06 -5.39 6.43
C ILE A 148 -28.47 -4.90 7.75
N ILE A 149 -27.29 -4.32 7.71
CA ILE A 149 -26.73 -3.55 8.82
C ILE A 149 -26.80 -2.07 8.46
N GLU A 150 -27.16 -1.24 9.42
CA GLU A 150 -27.36 0.19 9.22
C GLU A 150 -26.81 0.93 10.43
N TYR A 151 -25.99 1.95 10.23
CA TYR A 151 -25.47 2.77 11.32
C TYR A 151 -25.37 4.24 10.93
N ARG A 152 -25.36 5.07 11.95
CA ARG A 152 -25.05 6.49 11.83
C ARG A 152 -24.18 6.95 12.99
N TYR A 153 -23.41 8.00 12.74
CA TYR A 153 -22.58 8.63 13.76
C TYR A 153 -22.34 10.10 13.41
N GLN A 154 -21.84 10.84 14.38
CA GLN A 154 -21.39 12.21 14.21
C GLN A 154 -19.90 12.31 14.52
N SER A 155 -19.12 12.86 13.58
CA SER A 155 -17.77 13.35 13.83
C SER A 155 -17.82 14.85 14.10
N THR A 156 -17.05 15.30 15.09
CA THR A 156 -16.88 16.71 15.44
C THR A 156 -15.39 17.05 15.45
N MET A 157 -14.94 17.84 14.46
CA MET A 157 -13.58 18.37 14.37
C MET A 157 -13.52 19.84 14.80
N LYS A 158 -12.46 20.26 15.47
CA LYS A 158 -12.28 21.65 15.95
C LYS A 158 -12.31 22.72 14.85
N HIS A 159 -11.94 22.37 13.62
CA HIS A 159 -11.95 23.26 12.46
C HIS A 159 -11.80 22.47 11.15
N TYR A 160 -11.92 23.15 10.01
CA TYR A 160 -11.77 22.56 8.66
C TYR A 160 -10.34 22.13 8.29
N GLY A 161 -9.32 22.58 9.01
CA GLY A 161 -7.94 22.12 8.80
C GLY A 161 -7.81 20.64 9.16
N GLY A 162 -8.05 19.76 8.19
CA GLY A 162 -8.23 18.32 8.40
C GLY A 162 -9.41 17.71 7.62
N LEU A 163 -10.14 18.51 6.82
CA LEU A 163 -11.20 18.00 5.94
C LEU A 163 -10.66 16.90 5.02
N GLU A 164 -11.16 15.68 5.22
CA GLU A 164 -10.76 14.51 4.45
C GLU A 164 -11.40 14.48 3.06
N ASP A 165 -10.76 13.76 2.13
CA ASP A 165 -11.36 13.39 0.86
C ASP A 165 -12.65 12.59 1.09
N TRP A 166 -13.68 12.84 0.29
CA TRP A 166 -14.84 11.97 0.24
C TRP A 166 -14.63 10.87 -0.79
N SER A 167 -14.51 9.63 -0.33
CA SER A 167 -14.44 8.45 -1.18
C SER A 167 -15.83 7.86 -1.44
N PHE A 168 -16.25 7.86 -2.70
CA PHE A 168 -17.50 7.24 -3.14
C PHE A 168 -17.40 5.72 -3.26
N GLN A 169 -16.19 5.22 -3.56
CA GLN A 169 -15.93 3.79 -3.74
C GLN A 169 -15.42 3.16 -2.44
N LYS A 170 -15.75 1.88 -2.21
CA LYS A 170 -15.30 1.05 -1.09
C LYS A 170 -14.68 -0.25 -1.63
N ASP A 171 -14.29 -1.15 -0.74
CA ASP A 171 -13.85 -2.50 -1.10
C ASP A 171 -14.99 -3.39 -1.62
N ILE A 172 -16.22 -3.16 -1.15
CA ILE A 172 -17.44 -3.72 -1.73
C ILE A 172 -18.19 -2.72 -2.61
N PRO A 173 -19.08 -3.19 -3.52
CA PRO A 173 -19.90 -2.32 -4.35
C PRO A 173 -20.71 -1.30 -3.57
N VAL A 174 -20.92 -0.14 -4.16
CA VAL A 174 -21.68 0.98 -3.59
C VAL A 174 -22.80 1.38 -4.56
N VAL A 175 -24.05 1.22 -4.14
CA VAL A 175 -25.23 1.57 -4.94
C VAL A 175 -25.39 3.09 -5.01
N GLN A 176 -25.29 3.78 -3.88
CA GLN A 176 -25.33 5.23 -3.83
C GLN A 176 -24.37 5.77 -2.76
N SER A 177 -23.54 6.74 -3.14
CA SER A 177 -22.75 7.54 -2.22
C SER A 177 -23.02 9.01 -2.41
N LYS A 178 -23.28 9.72 -1.32
CA LYS A 178 -23.69 11.13 -1.32
C LYS A 178 -22.93 11.94 -0.28
N TYR A 179 -22.42 13.09 -0.67
CA TYR A 179 -21.74 13.99 0.25
C TYR A 179 -22.20 15.42 0.08
N VAL A 180 -22.57 16.06 1.19
CA VAL A 180 -22.90 17.48 1.23
C VAL A 180 -21.90 18.19 2.12
N LEU A 181 -21.20 19.16 1.57
CA LEU A 181 -20.26 20.01 2.31
C LEU A 181 -20.81 21.43 2.37
N TYR A 182 -21.04 21.94 3.56
CA TYR A 182 -21.25 23.36 3.82
C TYR A 182 -19.90 24.02 4.13
N ILE A 183 -19.60 25.11 3.44
CA ILE A 183 -18.35 25.86 3.57
C ILE A 183 -18.60 27.10 4.40
N LEU A 184 -17.88 27.24 5.52
CA LEU A 184 -17.85 28.46 6.30
C LEU A 184 -17.50 29.66 5.40
N PRO A 185 -18.21 30.80 5.48
CA PRO A 185 -17.93 31.97 4.62
C PRO A 185 -16.51 32.53 4.70
N SER A 186 -15.78 32.26 5.80
CA SER A 186 -14.38 32.66 6.00
C SER A 186 -13.36 31.73 5.34
N TYR A 187 -13.80 30.60 4.76
CA TYR A 187 -12.96 29.60 4.10
C TYR A 187 -13.27 29.53 2.61
N GLU A 188 -12.24 29.27 1.81
CA GLU A 188 -12.38 28.98 0.39
C GLU A 188 -11.76 27.62 0.08
N PHE A 189 -12.56 26.68 -0.43
CA PHE A 189 -12.07 25.38 -0.88
C PHE A 189 -12.15 25.25 -2.39
N THR A 190 -11.08 24.70 -2.97
CA THR A 190 -11.14 24.05 -4.28
C THR A 190 -11.28 22.57 -4.09
N TYR A 191 -11.95 21.89 -5.02
CA TYR A 191 -12.04 20.44 -5.02
C TYR A 191 -11.53 19.86 -6.33
N GLN A 192 -10.97 18.65 -6.27
CA GLN A 192 -10.53 17.87 -7.42
C GLN A 192 -11.24 16.52 -7.41
N VAL A 193 -11.84 16.16 -8.54
CA VAL A 193 -12.50 14.86 -8.71
C VAL A 193 -11.50 13.87 -9.30
N PHE A 194 -11.36 12.73 -8.64
CA PHE A 194 -10.58 11.59 -9.10
C PHE A 194 -11.58 10.48 -9.44
N LYS A 195 -11.80 10.25 -10.72
CA LYS A 195 -12.72 9.20 -11.19
C LYS A 195 -12.28 8.58 -12.51
N ASN A 196 -12.68 7.34 -12.74
CA ASN A 196 -12.69 6.75 -14.07
C ASN A 196 -13.79 7.43 -14.90
N ASN A 197 -13.49 7.71 -16.17
CA ASN A 197 -14.43 8.38 -17.07
C ASN A 197 -15.73 7.61 -17.30
N SER A 198 -15.74 6.30 -17.06
CA SER A 198 -16.91 5.43 -17.18
C SER A 198 -17.95 5.64 -16.07
N PHE A 199 -17.61 6.34 -14.99
CA PHE A 199 -18.57 6.63 -13.91
C PHE A 199 -19.01 8.09 -13.95
N ASP A 200 -20.31 8.30 -13.85
CA ASP A 200 -20.87 9.64 -13.72
C ASP A 200 -20.78 10.14 -12.28
N ILE A 201 -20.56 11.44 -12.13
CA ILE A 201 -20.64 12.15 -10.87
C ILE A 201 -21.58 13.34 -11.03
N LYS A 202 -22.50 13.47 -10.10
CA LYS A 202 -23.38 14.63 -9.99
C LYS A 202 -22.75 15.61 -8.99
N ILE A 203 -22.56 16.85 -9.42
CA ILE A 203 -22.01 17.94 -8.59
C ILE A 203 -22.96 19.13 -8.67
N GLU A 204 -23.53 19.53 -7.54
CA GLU A 204 -24.49 20.63 -7.46
C GLU A 204 -24.06 21.65 -6.39
N PRO A 205 -23.35 22.74 -6.79
CA PRO A 205 -23.06 23.85 -5.88
C PRO A 205 -24.28 24.76 -5.70
N ASP A 206 -24.51 25.22 -4.48
CA ASP A 206 -25.51 26.22 -4.12
C ASP A 206 -24.82 27.37 -3.39
N THR A 207 -24.53 28.43 -4.15
CA THR A 207 -23.76 29.59 -3.69
C THR A 207 -24.49 30.44 -2.67
N ARG A 208 -25.83 30.31 -2.55
CA ARG A 208 -26.61 31.05 -1.54
C ARG A 208 -26.42 30.47 -0.15
N ASP A 209 -26.40 29.14 -0.07
CA ASP A 209 -26.28 28.39 1.18
C ASP A 209 -24.82 27.99 1.49
N GLY A 210 -23.88 28.31 0.59
CA GLY A 210 -22.47 27.93 0.72
C GLY A 210 -22.26 26.42 0.73
N ARG A 211 -23.12 25.64 0.07
CA ARG A 211 -23.07 24.17 0.08
C ARG A 211 -22.72 23.60 -1.29
N VAL A 212 -22.13 22.40 -1.31
CA VAL A 212 -21.93 21.62 -2.53
C VAL A 212 -22.35 20.18 -2.27
N LEU A 213 -23.20 19.65 -3.15
CA LEU A 213 -23.55 18.24 -3.21
C LEU A 213 -22.64 17.51 -4.20
N PHE A 214 -22.15 16.34 -3.79
CA PHE A 214 -21.51 15.35 -4.66
C PHE A 214 -22.24 14.01 -4.54
N GLU A 215 -22.51 13.36 -5.67
CA GLU A 215 -23.21 12.07 -5.69
C GLU A 215 -22.70 11.18 -6.81
N MET A 216 -22.49 9.90 -6.50
CA MET A 216 -22.16 8.84 -7.45
C MET A 216 -23.03 7.60 -7.17
N LYS A 217 -23.32 6.82 -8.22
CA LYS A 217 -24.15 5.61 -8.14
C LYS A 217 -23.51 4.43 -8.85
N ASN A 218 -23.86 3.22 -8.41
CA ASN A 218 -23.48 1.94 -9.02
C ASN A 218 -21.97 1.81 -9.23
N ILE A 219 -21.21 1.98 -8.16
CA ILE A 219 -19.74 1.96 -8.18
C ILE A 219 -19.28 0.56 -7.75
N PRO A 220 -18.50 -0.16 -8.56
CA PRO A 220 -18.02 -1.49 -8.18
C PRO A 220 -17.08 -1.43 -6.97
N GLY A 221 -16.94 -2.55 -6.28
CA GLY A 221 -15.93 -2.68 -5.23
C GLY A 221 -14.51 -2.52 -5.79
N LEU A 222 -13.61 -2.00 -4.96
CA LEU A 222 -12.18 -1.88 -5.27
C LEU A 222 -11.41 -2.81 -4.35
N GLU A 223 -10.99 -3.97 -4.83
CA GLU A 223 -10.12 -4.87 -4.08
C GLU A 223 -8.64 -4.48 -4.27
N ASP A 224 -7.80 -4.68 -3.26
CA ASP A 224 -6.37 -4.41 -3.41
C ASP A 224 -5.71 -5.49 -4.28
N GLU A 225 -5.01 -5.07 -5.34
CA GLU A 225 -4.38 -5.99 -6.28
C GLU A 225 -2.89 -6.20 -5.95
N PRO A 226 -2.32 -7.39 -6.19
CA PRO A 226 -0.89 -7.62 -5.95
C PRO A 226 -0.02 -6.62 -6.72
N TYR A 227 0.93 -5.97 -6.04
CA TYR A 227 1.82 -4.94 -6.61
C TYR A 227 1.11 -3.67 -7.11
N MET A 228 -0.11 -3.42 -6.64
CA MET A 228 -0.78 -2.14 -6.80
C MET A 228 -0.01 -1.03 -6.04
N ASP A 229 -0.01 0.17 -6.61
CA ASP A 229 0.47 1.38 -5.94
C ASP A 229 -0.54 1.88 -4.89
N ALA A 230 -0.59 3.17 -4.57
CA ALA A 230 -1.53 3.70 -3.61
C ALA A 230 -2.99 3.49 -4.05
N ARG A 231 -3.80 2.89 -3.19
CA ARG A 231 -5.26 2.80 -3.36
C ARG A 231 -5.91 4.15 -3.67
N ARG A 232 -5.39 5.23 -3.10
CA ARG A 232 -5.83 6.61 -3.30
C ARG A 232 -5.76 7.07 -4.77
N ASP A 233 -4.93 6.43 -5.60
CA ASP A 233 -4.77 6.78 -7.01
C ASP A 233 -5.86 6.17 -7.91
N TYR A 234 -6.54 5.12 -7.44
CA TYR A 234 -7.53 4.38 -8.22
C TYR A 234 -8.97 4.56 -7.72
N ILE A 235 -9.12 5.01 -6.47
CA ILE A 235 -10.42 5.13 -5.81
C ILE A 235 -11.23 6.32 -6.35
N GLN A 236 -12.52 6.12 -6.57
CA GLN A 236 -13.43 7.21 -6.95
C GLN A 236 -13.64 8.16 -5.76
N ARG A 237 -13.13 9.38 -5.83
CA ARG A 237 -13.16 10.35 -4.72
C ARG A 237 -13.20 11.80 -5.17
N VAL A 238 -13.60 12.67 -4.25
CA VAL A 238 -13.37 14.12 -4.33
C VAL A 238 -12.40 14.53 -3.23
N ALA A 239 -11.32 15.21 -3.62
CA ALA A 239 -10.35 15.78 -2.69
C ALA A 239 -10.65 17.25 -2.48
N PHE A 240 -10.57 17.71 -1.24
CA PHE A 240 -10.76 19.11 -0.88
C PHE A 240 -9.42 19.74 -0.53
N GLN A 241 -9.21 20.97 -1.02
CA GLN A 241 -8.02 21.75 -0.75
C GLN A 241 -8.41 23.14 -0.28
N LEU A 242 -7.89 23.53 0.88
CA LEU A 242 -8.00 24.90 1.35
C LEU A 242 -7.22 25.83 0.41
N SER A 243 -7.94 26.74 -0.23
CA SER A 243 -7.41 27.69 -1.22
C SER A 243 -7.33 29.13 -0.70
N GLY A 244 -8.06 29.43 0.37
CA GLY A 244 -8.01 30.73 1.03
C GLY A 244 -8.70 30.72 2.39
N TYR A 245 -8.30 31.64 3.27
CA TYR A 245 -8.96 31.90 4.55
C TYR A 245 -8.88 33.41 4.86
N GLY A 246 -9.97 33.98 5.37
CA GLY A 246 -10.01 35.39 5.79
C GLY A 246 -11.40 35.90 6.16
N THR A 247 -11.45 37.01 6.88
CA THR A 247 -12.69 37.70 7.24
C THR A 247 -12.95 38.85 6.26
N GLY A 248 -13.96 38.71 5.39
CA GLY A 248 -14.36 39.75 4.43
C GLY A 248 -13.54 39.77 3.13
N ASN A 249 -13.86 40.71 2.24
CA ASN A 249 -13.28 40.76 0.89
C ASN A 249 -11.84 41.30 0.83
N PHE A 250 -11.32 41.92 1.90
CA PHE A 250 -10.05 42.66 1.88
C PHE A 250 -8.86 41.91 2.52
N ASP A 251 -9.10 40.91 3.38
CA ASP A 251 -8.05 40.17 4.12
C ASP A 251 -7.97 38.67 3.77
N LYS A 252 -8.30 38.29 2.53
CA LYS A 252 -8.18 36.89 2.09
C LYS A 252 -6.72 36.50 1.82
N LYS A 253 -6.14 35.67 2.69
CA LYS A 253 -4.85 35.03 2.42
C LYS A 253 -5.08 33.88 1.41
N LYS A 254 -4.59 34.03 0.18
CA LYS A 254 -4.60 32.96 -0.83
C LYS A 254 -3.52 31.93 -0.50
N TYR A 255 -3.89 30.66 -0.55
CA TYR A 255 -3.00 29.51 -0.34
C TYR A 255 -2.64 28.78 -1.64
N MET A 256 -3.36 29.03 -2.75
CA MET A 256 -2.94 28.55 -4.07
C MET A 256 -1.84 29.46 -4.64
N THR A 257 -0.59 29.01 -4.49
CA THR A 257 0.64 29.72 -4.89
C THR A 257 1.32 29.03 -6.08
N SER A 258 2.55 29.42 -6.42
CA SER A 258 3.46 28.63 -7.28
C SER A 258 4.33 27.66 -6.46
N TRP A 259 4.98 26.68 -7.10
CA TRP A 259 5.95 25.79 -6.41
C TRP A 259 7.08 26.58 -5.71
N ASP A 260 7.51 27.71 -6.27
CA ASP A 260 8.53 28.59 -5.69
C ASP A 260 8.05 29.32 -4.45
N GLU A 261 6.81 29.82 -4.48
CA GLU A 261 6.17 30.47 -3.35
C GLU A 261 5.90 29.49 -2.21
N LEU A 262 5.39 28.29 -2.52
CA LEU A 262 5.25 27.20 -1.55
C LEU A 262 6.60 26.86 -0.91
N THR A 263 7.65 26.74 -1.73
CA THR A 263 9.02 26.50 -1.24
C THR A 263 9.47 27.61 -0.27
N LYS A 264 9.21 28.88 -0.60
CA LYS A 264 9.52 30.02 0.26
C LYS A 264 8.73 29.98 1.57
N GLU A 265 7.45 29.65 1.54
CA GLU A 265 6.61 29.53 2.74
C GLU A 265 7.12 28.41 3.66
N LEU A 266 7.39 27.23 3.11
CA LEU A 266 7.88 26.08 3.87
C LEU A 266 9.25 26.34 4.52
N LEU A 267 10.16 26.98 3.79
CA LEU A 267 11.49 27.36 4.30
C LEU A 267 11.45 28.49 5.34
N ASN A 268 10.35 29.23 5.44
CA ASN A 268 10.14 30.23 6.50
C ASN A 268 9.30 29.68 7.67
N SER A 269 8.67 28.51 7.52
CA SER A 269 7.80 27.95 8.56
C SER A 269 8.57 27.55 9.83
N SER A 270 7.93 27.73 10.99
CA SER A 270 8.48 27.36 12.29
C SER A 270 8.72 25.86 12.42
N ASN A 271 7.94 25.04 11.70
CA ASN A 271 7.91 23.58 11.85
C ASN A 271 8.74 22.86 10.77
N LEU A 272 9.33 23.58 9.81
CA LEU A 272 10.25 23.01 8.81
C LEU A 272 11.51 23.85 8.70
N GLY A 273 11.43 25.01 8.04
CA GLY A 273 12.62 25.79 7.69
C GLY A 273 13.42 26.28 8.89
N VAL A 274 12.74 26.80 9.92
CA VAL A 274 13.38 27.26 11.17
C VAL A 274 14.02 26.11 11.96
N GLN A 275 13.54 24.87 11.76
CA GLN A 275 14.09 23.70 12.44
C GLN A 275 15.48 23.33 11.88
N LEU A 276 15.75 23.65 10.62
CA LEU A 276 17.01 23.31 9.93
C LEU A 276 18.23 24.03 10.50
N SER A 277 18.05 25.10 11.27
CA SER A 277 19.12 25.90 11.87
C SER A 277 19.11 25.86 13.40
N LYS A 278 18.41 24.89 14.00
CA LYS A 278 18.42 24.73 15.46
C LYS A 278 19.70 24.03 15.88
N ASP A 279 20.39 24.62 16.84
CA ASP A 279 21.52 24.01 17.53
C ASP A 279 21.10 22.70 18.22
N LEU A 280 21.77 21.58 17.90
CA LEU A 280 21.51 20.28 18.51
C LEU A 280 22.61 19.97 19.52
N THR A 281 22.35 20.22 20.80
CA THR A 281 23.36 20.11 21.85
C THR A 281 24.06 18.75 21.87
N GLY A 282 25.40 18.76 22.01
CA GLY A 282 26.22 17.56 22.11
C GLY A 282 26.65 16.95 20.76
N THR A 283 26.51 17.66 19.65
CA THR A 283 26.94 17.21 18.31
C THR A 283 28.32 17.72 17.92
N ASP A 284 28.89 18.70 18.65
CA ASP A 284 30.14 19.40 18.28
C ASP A 284 31.30 18.44 17.97
N ASP A 285 31.60 17.52 18.88
CA ASP A 285 32.74 16.61 18.70
C ASP A 285 32.49 15.58 17.59
N PHE A 286 31.24 15.13 17.45
CA PHE A 286 30.84 14.27 16.34
C PHE A 286 30.96 14.98 14.98
N LEU A 287 30.52 16.24 14.89
CA LEU A 287 30.60 17.03 13.66
C LEU A 287 32.05 17.39 13.32
N LYS A 288 32.89 17.69 14.31
CA LYS A 288 34.34 17.85 14.11
C LYS A 288 34.94 16.58 13.51
N LEU A 289 34.65 15.41 14.09
CA LEU A 289 35.09 14.12 13.56
C LEU A 289 34.57 13.87 12.13
N ALA A 290 33.30 14.14 11.87
CA ALA A 290 32.70 13.97 10.54
C ALA A 290 33.40 14.86 9.49
N LYS A 291 33.75 16.10 9.85
CA LYS A 291 34.45 17.05 8.98
C LYS A 291 35.90 16.66 8.67
N LEU A 292 36.53 15.77 9.44
CA LEU A 292 37.87 15.24 9.12
C LEU A 292 37.87 14.31 7.89
N ASN A 293 36.71 13.77 7.51
CA ASN A 293 36.58 12.95 6.30
C ASN A 293 36.66 13.84 5.06
N THR A 294 37.64 13.58 4.20
CA THR A 294 37.81 14.29 2.91
C THR A 294 36.80 13.83 1.87
N SER A 295 36.36 12.58 1.94
CA SER A 295 35.30 12.04 1.09
C SER A 295 33.92 12.54 1.55
N GLN A 296 33.24 13.29 0.69
CA GLN A 296 31.86 13.73 0.96
C GLN A 296 30.90 12.55 1.13
N ILE A 297 31.13 11.44 0.42
CA ILE A 297 30.30 10.22 0.51
C ILE A 297 30.49 9.53 1.87
N GLU A 298 31.72 9.41 2.35
CA GLU A 298 32.00 8.82 3.67
C GLU A 298 31.43 9.71 4.77
N LYS A 299 31.57 11.03 4.65
CA LYS A 299 30.97 12.00 5.56
C LYS A 299 29.45 11.87 5.62
N MET A 300 28.77 11.85 4.47
CA MET A 300 27.32 11.64 4.37
C MET A 300 26.91 10.32 5.03
N THR A 301 27.61 9.24 4.72
CA THR A 301 27.31 7.89 5.24
C THR A 301 27.50 7.80 6.75
N LEU A 302 28.55 8.41 7.30
CA LEU A 302 28.80 8.50 8.73
C LEU A 302 27.66 9.21 9.46
N ILE A 303 27.25 10.38 8.97
CA ILE A 303 26.16 11.18 9.58
C ILE A 303 24.82 10.46 9.46
N TYR A 304 24.53 9.91 8.28
CA TYR A 304 23.31 9.16 8.05
C TYR A 304 23.19 7.97 9.00
N ASN A 305 24.23 7.15 9.09
CA ASN A 305 24.26 5.99 9.97
C ASN A 305 24.19 6.39 11.45
N TYR A 306 24.82 7.49 11.83
CA TYR A 306 24.75 7.99 13.20
C TYR A 306 23.33 8.36 13.61
N VAL A 307 22.61 9.13 12.78
CA VAL A 307 21.19 9.46 13.07
C VAL A 307 20.33 8.20 13.07
N ARG A 308 20.49 7.34 12.05
CA ARG A 308 19.77 6.07 11.91
C ARG A 308 19.95 5.16 13.11
N SER A 309 21.14 5.08 13.71
CA SER A 309 21.40 4.21 14.86
C SER A 309 21.03 4.84 16.21
N ASN A 310 21.00 6.18 16.32
CA ASN A 310 20.80 6.87 17.60
C ASN A 310 19.39 7.47 17.79
N MET A 311 18.52 7.38 16.78
CA MET A 311 17.16 7.92 16.83
C MET A 311 16.10 6.86 16.57
N VAL A 312 15.00 6.89 17.31
CA VAL A 312 13.86 5.98 17.16
C VAL A 312 12.68 6.66 16.48
N TRP A 313 12.19 6.10 15.38
CA TRP A 313 10.95 6.56 14.76
C TRP A 313 9.74 6.12 15.58
N ASN A 314 8.80 7.02 15.82
CA ASN A 314 7.61 6.75 16.62
C ASN A 314 6.43 6.18 15.81
N GLY A 315 6.62 5.89 14.51
CA GLY A 315 5.59 5.35 13.63
C GLY A 315 4.69 6.40 12.97
N TYR A 316 4.91 7.70 13.24
CA TYR A 316 4.14 8.78 12.61
C TYR A 316 4.94 9.46 11.49
N ASN A 317 4.36 9.47 10.28
CA ASN A 317 4.91 10.19 9.14
C ASN A 317 4.43 11.64 9.14
N SER A 318 5.36 12.57 8.91
CA SER A 318 5.09 13.99 8.84
C SER A 318 6.07 14.69 7.92
N LYS A 319 5.55 15.61 7.10
CA LYS A 319 6.34 16.58 6.32
C LYS A 319 6.92 17.72 7.17
N TYR A 320 6.56 17.78 8.44
CA TYR A 320 6.99 18.79 9.41
C TYR A 320 7.60 18.16 10.67
N SER A 321 8.45 18.93 11.35
CA SER A 321 8.81 18.70 12.75
C SER A 321 7.55 18.88 13.61
N THR A 322 7.14 17.81 14.29
CA THR A 322 5.92 17.83 15.12
C THR A 322 6.27 18.07 16.57
N ASP A 323 7.35 17.46 17.04
CA ASP A 323 7.79 17.57 18.43
C ASP A 323 8.83 18.69 18.59
N GLY A 324 9.47 19.10 17.49
CA GLY A 324 10.61 20.03 17.48
C GLY A 324 11.93 19.26 17.47
N VAL A 325 12.87 19.62 16.59
CA VAL A 325 14.10 18.82 16.39
C VAL A 325 14.96 18.73 17.64
N LYS A 326 14.99 19.79 18.47
CA LYS A 326 15.68 19.78 19.78
C LYS A 326 15.06 18.78 20.75
N ALA A 327 13.73 18.76 20.83
CA ALA A 327 13.02 17.87 21.74
C ALA A 327 13.17 16.41 21.30
N ALA A 328 13.03 16.14 20.00
CA ALA A 328 13.24 14.81 19.44
C ALA A 328 14.69 14.34 19.64
N TRP A 329 15.68 15.21 19.38
CA TRP A 329 17.11 14.93 19.58
C TRP A 329 17.45 14.57 21.03
N ASN A 330 16.89 15.31 21.99
CA ASN A 330 17.12 15.05 23.42
C ASN A 330 16.44 13.76 23.89
N LYS A 331 15.25 13.46 23.37
CA LYS A 331 14.49 12.23 23.69
C LYS A 331 14.97 11.00 22.91
N LYS A 332 15.82 11.18 21.89
CA LYS A 332 16.24 10.15 20.94
C LYS A 332 15.07 9.45 20.23
N LYS A 333 13.94 10.14 20.09
CA LYS A 333 12.70 9.62 19.50
C LYS A 333 11.88 10.74 18.87
N GLY A 334 11.26 10.49 17.71
CA GLY A 334 10.42 11.49 17.03
C GLY A 334 9.66 10.94 15.83
N THR A 335 8.95 11.82 15.14
CA THR A 335 8.25 11.53 13.86
C THR A 335 9.24 11.43 12.71
N SER A 336 8.78 11.00 11.52
CA SER A 336 9.65 10.99 10.32
C SER A 336 10.19 12.38 10.00
N GLY A 337 9.35 13.42 10.17
CA GLY A 337 9.73 14.80 9.97
C GLY A 337 10.78 15.27 10.96
N ASP A 338 10.66 14.92 12.24
CA ASP A 338 11.67 15.27 13.24
C ASP A 338 13.03 14.62 12.91
N LEU A 339 13.04 13.32 12.63
CA LEU A 339 14.26 12.55 12.34
C LEU A 339 14.97 13.04 11.07
N ASN A 340 14.21 13.25 9.98
CA ASN A 340 14.79 13.70 8.72
C ASN A 340 15.23 15.17 8.76
N LEU A 341 14.55 16.04 9.51
CA LEU A 341 15.02 17.42 9.69
C LEU A 341 16.27 17.49 10.58
N ILE A 342 16.42 16.60 11.57
CA ILE A 342 17.69 16.42 12.31
C ILE A 342 18.80 15.97 11.36
N LEU A 343 18.54 14.98 10.50
CA LEU A 343 19.52 14.52 9.51
C LEU A 343 19.97 15.66 8.58
N ILE A 344 19.03 16.42 8.02
CA ILE A 344 19.32 17.56 7.14
C ILE A 344 20.14 18.62 7.90
N ASN A 345 19.78 18.94 9.14
CA ASN A 345 20.51 19.89 9.97
C ASN A 345 21.99 19.46 10.14
N LEU A 346 22.24 18.21 10.57
CA LEU A 346 23.60 17.70 10.78
C LEU A 346 24.42 17.62 9.49
N LEU A 347 23.81 17.18 8.38
CA LEU A 347 24.50 17.15 7.08
C LEU A 347 24.92 18.55 6.63
N LYS A 348 24.05 19.55 6.82
CA LYS A 348 24.37 20.96 6.51
C LYS A 348 25.45 21.51 7.42
N GLU A 349 25.39 21.24 8.72
CA GLU A 349 26.44 21.64 9.67
C GLU A 349 27.79 20.98 9.35
N ALA A 350 27.79 19.81 8.70
CA ALA A 350 28.97 19.11 8.21
C ALA A 350 29.48 19.60 6.82
N ASP A 351 28.94 20.71 6.32
CA ASP A 351 29.29 21.35 5.04
C ASP A 351 28.92 20.52 3.80
N LEU A 352 27.85 19.71 3.87
CA LEU A 352 27.28 19.03 2.70
C LEU A 352 26.12 19.84 2.11
N GLU A 353 26.07 19.93 0.78
CA GLU A 353 24.95 20.56 0.07
C GLU A 353 23.69 19.68 0.21
N THR A 354 22.83 20.04 1.17
CA THR A 354 21.66 19.24 1.54
C THR A 354 20.40 20.10 1.67
N TYR A 355 19.30 19.60 1.12
CA TYR A 355 17.99 20.26 1.15
C TYR A 355 16.88 19.31 1.62
N PRO A 356 15.84 19.83 2.29
CA PRO A 356 14.64 19.06 2.53
C PRO A 356 13.94 18.73 1.22
N MET A 357 13.45 17.50 1.11
CA MET A 357 12.68 17.03 -0.03
C MET A 357 11.33 16.52 0.48
N LEU A 358 10.24 17.18 0.10
CA LEU A 358 8.90 16.67 0.40
C LEU A 358 8.58 15.49 -0.50
N VAL A 359 8.03 14.43 0.09
CA VAL A 359 7.75 13.19 -0.61
C VAL A 359 6.32 12.74 -0.36
N SER A 360 5.68 12.26 -1.43
CA SER A 360 4.55 11.35 -1.34
C SER A 360 5.09 9.94 -1.53
N GLU A 361 5.13 9.16 -0.46
CA GLU A 361 5.55 7.77 -0.54
C GLU A 361 4.56 6.97 -1.39
N ARG A 362 5.03 5.86 -1.97
CA ARG A 362 4.29 5.06 -2.96
C ARG A 362 2.89 4.63 -2.52
N TYR A 363 2.68 4.42 -1.22
CA TYR A 363 1.40 4.01 -0.66
C TYR A 363 0.49 5.19 -0.26
N HIS A 364 0.99 6.43 -0.36
CA HIS A 364 0.23 7.64 -0.06
C HIS A 364 -0.54 8.16 -1.28
N GLY A 365 0.09 8.21 -2.45
CA GLY A 365 -0.54 8.63 -3.71
C GLY A 365 0.39 9.39 -4.64
N LYS A 366 0.00 9.52 -5.92
CA LYS A 366 0.73 10.29 -6.92
C LYS A 366 0.61 11.80 -6.66
N VAL A 367 1.72 12.52 -6.89
CA VAL A 367 1.77 13.99 -6.79
C VAL A 367 1.16 14.60 -8.05
N ASN A 368 0.25 15.55 -7.88
CA ASN A 368 -0.27 16.36 -8.96
C ASN A 368 0.71 17.51 -9.24
N THR A 369 1.51 17.36 -10.29
CA THR A 369 2.59 18.30 -10.63
C THR A 369 2.11 19.67 -11.10
N GLN A 370 0.83 19.78 -11.49
CA GLN A 370 0.24 21.03 -11.98
C GLN A 370 -0.12 22.00 -10.85
N TYR A 371 -0.42 21.48 -9.66
CA TYR A 371 -0.92 22.27 -8.54
C TYR A 371 -0.06 22.09 -7.29
N PRO A 372 0.49 23.16 -6.71
CA PRO A 372 1.39 23.09 -5.56
C PRO A 372 0.64 22.93 -4.24
N PHE A 373 -0.03 21.79 -4.07
CA PHE A 373 -0.69 21.46 -2.81
C PHE A 373 0.26 20.69 -1.90
N VAL A 374 0.49 21.24 -0.72
CA VAL A 374 1.40 20.66 0.27
C VAL A 374 0.87 19.35 0.87
N ASP A 375 -0.44 19.15 0.87
CA ASP A 375 -1.09 17.97 1.46
C ASP A 375 -0.99 16.71 0.60
N GLN A 376 -0.45 16.84 -0.61
CA GLN A 376 -0.06 15.71 -1.45
C GLN A 376 1.18 14.97 -0.89
N PHE A 377 1.96 15.62 -0.02
CA PHE A 377 3.17 15.03 0.57
C PHE A 377 2.91 14.57 2.01
N ASN A 378 3.32 13.34 2.33
CA ASN A 378 3.13 12.75 3.66
C ASN A 378 4.39 12.82 4.55
N THR A 379 5.57 13.03 3.97
CA THR A 379 6.84 13.02 4.70
C THR A 379 7.90 13.93 4.07
N VAL A 380 9.04 14.08 4.74
CA VAL A 380 10.22 14.83 4.27
C VAL A 380 11.48 13.99 4.39
N TYR A 381 12.29 13.95 3.34
CA TYR A 381 13.57 13.22 3.25
C TYR A 381 14.72 14.24 3.06
N ALA A 382 15.97 13.79 3.25
CA ALA A 382 17.14 14.59 2.92
C ALA A 382 17.56 14.35 1.46
N ALA A 383 17.73 15.41 0.67
CA ALA A 383 18.35 15.36 -0.65
C ALA A 383 19.76 15.97 -0.58
N VAL A 384 20.79 15.14 -0.75
CA VAL A 384 22.21 15.52 -0.69
C VAL A 384 22.79 15.56 -2.10
N PHE A 385 23.57 16.59 -2.40
CA PHE A 385 24.21 16.81 -3.69
C PHE A 385 25.73 16.66 -3.53
N ILE A 386 26.31 15.68 -4.22
CA ILE A 386 27.76 15.40 -4.20
C ILE A 386 28.20 15.11 -5.64
N ASP A 387 29.17 15.86 -6.14
CA ASP A 387 29.78 15.68 -7.47
C ASP A 387 28.76 15.52 -8.62
N GLY A 388 27.68 16.30 -8.58
CA GLY A 388 26.60 16.29 -9.58
C GLY A 388 25.60 15.13 -9.43
N LYS A 389 25.79 14.22 -8.45
CA LYS A 389 24.85 13.15 -8.11
C LYS A 389 23.97 13.55 -6.92
N LYS A 390 22.70 13.12 -6.97
CA LYS A 390 21.73 13.28 -5.89
C LYS A 390 21.63 11.99 -5.08
N TYR A 391 21.58 12.13 -3.76
CA TYR A 391 21.35 11.04 -2.81
C TYR A 391 20.11 11.37 -1.97
N TYR A 392 19.23 10.40 -1.80
CA TYR A 392 17.97 10.56 -1.08
C TYR A 392 17.98 9.69 0.16
N LEU A 393 17.93 10.33 1.33
CA LEU A 393 18.13 9.65 2.61
C LEU A 393 16.87 9.76 3.47
N ASP A 394 16.52 8.65 4.10
CA ASP A 394 15.48 8.58 5.12
C ASP A 394 16.06 8.04 6.44
N ALA A 395 16.06 8.86 7.47
CA ALA A 395 16.54 8.52 8.80
C ALA A 395 15.62 7.55 9.56
N THR A 396 14.39 7.31 9.08
CA THR A 396 13.48 6.33 9.69
C THR A 396 13.77 4.90 9.25
N ASP A 397 14.21 4.71 8.01
CA ASP A 397 14.63 3.43 7.46
C ASP A 397 15.93 2.93 8.10
N LYS A 398 15.89 1.74 8.69
CA LYS A 398 17.04 1.11 9.38
C LYS A 398 17.94 0.27 8.47
N PHE A 399 17.50 -0.02 7.25
CA PHE A 399 18.09 -1.06 6.40
C PHE A 399 18.62 -0.52 5.07
N THR A 400 18.08 0.58 4.56
CA THR A 400 18.52 1.17 3.30
C THR A 400 19.85 1.91 3.47
N PRO A 401 20.92 1.53 2.74
CA PRO A 401 22.20 2.26 2.75
C PRO A 401 22.10 3.63 2.06
N SER A 402 23.00 4.55 2.40
CA SER A 402 23.01 5.94 1.90
C SER A 402 23.11 6.10 0.38
N HIS A 403 23.58 5.07 -0.34
CA HIS A 403 23.74 5.09 -1.80
C HIS A 403 22.56 4.49 -2.56
N ILE A 404 21.57 3.90 -1.86
CA ILE A 404 20.39 3.27 -2.44
C ILE A 404 19.17 4.17 -2.19
N ILE A 405 18.37 4.42 -3.23
CA ILE A 405 17.12 5.16 -3.08
C ILE A 405 16.11 4.31 -2.30
N PRO A 406 15.48 4.81 -1.23
CA PRO A 406 14.46 4.06 -0.49
C PRO A 406 13.32 3.56 -1.38
N TYR A 407 12.91 2.30 -1.19
CA TYR A 407 11.85 1.67 -1.99
C TYR A 407 10.54 2.47 -1.99
N ASN A 408 10.22 3.11 -0.86
CA ASN A 408 9.00 3.88 -0.64
C ASN A 408 8.89 5.12 -1.53
N ILE A 409 9.96 5.52 -2.23
CA ILE A 409 9.98 6.72 -3.07
C ILE A 409 10.40 6.43 -4.52
N LEU A 410 10.67 5.18 -4.87
CA LEU A 410 10.96 4.81 -6.27
C LEU A 410 9.74 5.01 -7.16
N ASN A 411 9.98 5.54 -8.36
CA ASN A 411 8.97 5.85 -9.37
C ASN A 411 7.92 6.88 -8.89
N THR A 412 8.28 7.74 -7.93
CA THR A 412 7.41 8.84 -7.47
C THR A 412 7.98 10.20 -7.88
N THR A 413 7.19 11.25 -7.69
CA THR A 413 7.64 12.64 -7.84
C THR A 413 7.78 13.25 -6.44
N ALA A 414 8.86 13.98 -6.22
CA ALA A 414 9.15 14.69 -4.97
C ALA A 414 9.43 16.18 -5.24
N LEU A 415 9.36 17.01 -4.20
CA LEU A 415 9.66 18.45 -4.28
C LEU A 415 10.89 18.77 -3.43
N ILE A 416 12.00 19.16 -4.07
CA ILE A 416 13.19 19.63 -3.36
C ILE A 416 13.01 21.11 -3.00
N LEU A 417 13.10 21.43 -1.70
CA LEU A 417 12.89 22.77 -1.18
C LEU A 417 14.16 23.61 -1.27
N ASN A 418 14.41 24.19 -2.44
CA ASN A 418 15.49 25.14 -2.68
C ASN A 418 15.16 26.11 -3.83
N LYS A 419 15.60 27.37 -3.73
CA LYS A 419 15.30 28.40 -4.75
C LYS A 419 16.12 28.32 -6.04
N LYS A 420 17.27 27.64 -6.02
CA LYS A 420 18.23 27.57 -7.15
C LYS A 420 18.25 26.19 -7.80
N VAL A 421 18.33 25.14 -6.97
CA VAL A 421 18.47 23.74 -7.41
C VAL A 421 17.26 22.87 -7.06
N GLY A 422 16.21 23.48 -6.50
CA GLY A 422 14.98 22.79 -6.08
C GLY A 422 13.96 22.63 -7.20
N GLY A 423 12.72 22.32 -6.79
CA GLY A 423 11.61 22.03 -7.70
C GLY A 423 11.23 20.55 -7.72
N LEU A 424 10.28 20.22 -8.60
CA LEU A 424 9.78 18.85 -8.75
C LEU A 424 10.85 17.97 -9.41
N VAL A 425 11.03 16.77 -8.88
CA VAL A 425 11.97 15.76 -9.37
C VAL A 425 11.30 14.40 -9.43
N ASN A 426 11.49 13.69 -10.55
CA ASN A 426 11.10 12.29 -10.66
C ASN A 426 12.20 11.41 -10.08
N ILE A 427 11.82 10.51 -9.20
CA ILE A 427 12.73 9.62 -8.49
C ILE A 427 12.74 8.26 -9.21
N THR A 428 13.83 7.95 -9.90
CA THR A 428 14.00 6.69 -10.63
C THR A 428 15.41 6.15 -10.40
N ASP A 429 15.55 4.83 -10.33
CA ASP A 429 16.85 4.16 -10.33
C ASP A 429 16.82 2.97 -11.30
N GLU A 430 17.65 3.05 -12.32
CA GLU A 430 17.80 2.01 -13.34
C GLU A 430 19.08 1.17 -13.16
N SER A 431 19.94 1.59 -12.21
CA SER A 431 21.27 1.03 -11.96
C SER A 431 21.27 -0.11 -10.94
N LEU A 432 20.33 -0.06 -9.99
CA LEU A 432 20.12 -1.10 -8.98
C LEU A 432 18.89 -1.94 -9.27
N GLN A 433 18.79 -3.10 -8.63
CA GLN A 433 17.71 -4.06 -8.85
C GLN A 433 17.41 -4.89 -7.60
N TYR A 434 16.37 -5.70 -7.60
CA TYR A 434 16.25 -6.80 -6.65
C TYR A 434 17.03 -8.00 -7.20
N ARG A 435 18.09 -8.43 -6.53
CA ARG A 435 18.93 -9.52 -7.02
C ARG A 435 19.17 -10.60 -5.99
N ASP A 436 18.68 -11.79 -6.29
CA ASP A 436 18.93 -13.00 -5.52
C ASP A 436 19.68 -14.05 -6.36
N ILE A 437 20.71 -14.63 -5.74
CA ILE A 437 21.38 -15.84 -6.24
C ILE A 437 21.23 -16.91 -5.18
N ILE A 438 20.45 -17.94 -5.50
CA ILE A 438 20.15 -19.06 -4.62
C ILE A 438 20.91 -20.27 -5.16
N THR A 439 21.71 -20.91 -4.32
CA THR A 439 22.40 -22.16 -4.64
C THR A 439 21.88 -23.25 -3.72
N VAL A 440 21.36 -24.32 -4.31
CA VAL A 440 20.85 -25.50 -3.60
C VAL A 440 21.74 -26.68 -3.93
N ILE A 441 22.38 -27.27 -2.93
CA ILE A 441 23.20 -28.48 -3.08
C ILE A 441 22.51 -29.58 -2.31
N ALA A 442 21.83 -30.47 -3.02
CA ALA A 442 20.98 -31.51 -2.45
C ALA A 442 21.43 -32.92 -2.84
N MET A 443 21.03 -33.88 -2.03
CA MET A 443 21.13 -35.31 -2.29
C MET A 443 19.80 -35.96 -1.94
N ILE A 444 19.42 -36.96 -2.73
CA ILE A 444 18.33 -37.85 -2.35
C ILE A 444 18.93 -38.98 -1.53
N THR A 445 18.34 -39.23 -0.38
CA THR A 445 18.82 -40.22 0.58
C THR A 445 18.12 -41.57 0.40
N PRO A 446 18.67 -42.67 0.96
CA PRO A 446 18.01 -43.98 0.92
C PRO A 446 16.66 -44.04 1.64
N ASP A 447 16.43 -43.20 2.65
CA ASP A 447 15.16 -43.05 3.38
C ASP A 447 14.12 -42.19 2.64
N GLU A 448 14.33 -41.96 1.33
CA GLU A 448 13.42 -41.21 0.46
C GLU A 448 13.19 -39.77 0.94
N THR A 449 14.26 -39.11 1.39
CA THR A 449 14.24 -37.68 1.69
C THR A 449 15.19 -36.94 0.75
N ILE A 450 14.92 -35.66 0.52
CA ILE A 450 15.85 -34.72 -0.09
C ILE A 450 16.48 -33.94 1.04
N LYS A 451 17.80 -34.06 1.18
CA LYS A 451 18.58 -33.28 2.14
C LYS A 451 19.58 -32.41 1.41
N GLY A 452 19.68 -31.14 1.78
CA GLY A 452 20.63 -30.26 1.11
C GLY A 452 21.00 -29.01 1.88
N ASN A 453 22.08 -28.38 1.43
CA ASN A 453 22.51 -27.07 1.88
C ASN A 453 21.98 -26.01 0.92
N VAL A 454 21.46 -24.91 1.45
CA VAL A 454 21.00 -23.75 0.70
C VAL A 454 21.85 -22.54 1.06
N PHE A 455 22.32 -21.84 0.04
CA PHE A 455 23.03 -20.58 0.14
C PHE A 455 22.26 -19.53 -0.64
N VAL A 456 21.66 -18.56 0.04
CA VAL A 456 20.95 -17.43 -0.59
C VAL A 456 21.83 -16.20 -0.48
N ASN A 457 22.19 -15.60 -1.59
CA ASN A 457 22.97 -14.37 -1.65
C ASN A 457 22.10 -13.24 -2.21
N SER A 458 21.76 -12.29 -1.34
CA SER A 458 20.80 -11.21 -1.63
C SER A 458 21.53 -9.88 -1.74
N MET A 459 21.36 -9.18 -2.85
CA MET A 459 22.04 -7.92 -3.19
C MET A 459 21.03 -6.79 -3.37
N ASP A 460 21.50 -5.55 -3.30
CA ASP A 460 20.71 -4.35 -3.62
C ASP A 460 19.36 -4.35 -2.87
N TYR A 461 18.23 -4.21 -3.58
CA TYR A 461 16.90 -4.21 -2.97
C TYR A 461 16.50 -5.56 -2.37
N ALA A 462 17.09 -6.68 -2.81
CA ALA A 462 16.83 -7.98 -2.21
C ALA A 462 17.43 -8.09 -0.81
N ARG A 463 18.63 -7.52 -0.60
CA ARG A 463 19.24 -7.38 0.74
C ARG A 463 18.30 -6.61 1.67
N ILE A 464 17.88 -5.42 1.26
CA ILE A 464 17.04 -4.52 2.09
C ILE A 464 15.75 -5.23 2.48
N ARG A 465 15.00 -5.77 1.51
CA ARG A 465 13.69 -6.39 1.75
C ARG A 465 13.77 -7.67 2.58
N ARG A 466 14.81 -8.49 2.39
CA ARG A 466 14.99 -9.71 3.20
C ARG A 466 15.43 -9.38 4.61
N LEU A 467 16.37 -8.45 4.79
CA LEU A 467 16.83 -8.02 6.10
C LEU A 467 15.69 -7.40 6.91
N GLU A 468 14.92 -6.48 6.31
CA GLU A 468 13.74 -5.86 6.93
C GLU A 468 12.75 -6.92 7.47
N ARG A 469 12.37 -7.90 6.63
CA ARG A 469 11.44 -8.97 7.04
C ARG A 469 12.03 -9.87 8.11
N TYR A 470 13.31 -10.23 8.00
CA TYR A 470 14.02 -11.07 8.97
C TYR A 470 14.13 -10.39 10.34
N SER A 471 14.55 -9.12 10.37
CA SER A 471 14.68 -8.34 11.61
C SER A 471 13.33 -8.08 12.30
N ASN A 472 12.24 -7.97 11.54
CA ASN A 472 10.90 -7.79 12.10
C ASN A 472 10.39 -9.05 12.83
N ASN A 473 10.53 -10.23 12.23
CA ASN A 473 10.20 -11.51 12.87
C ASN A 473 10.89 -12.66 12.14
N SER A 474 12.03 -13.12 12.66
CA SER A 474 12.87 -14.13 12.01
C SER A 474 12.16 -15.47 11.80
N SER A 475 11.41 -15.95 12.80
CA SER A 475 10.66 -17.22 12.71
C SER A 475 9.60 -17.16 11.62
N LYS A 476 8.76 -16.10 11.65
CA LYS A 476 7.72 -15.88 10.64
C LYS A 476 8.33 -15.68 9.25
N TYR A 477 9.45 -14.97 9.13
CA TYR A 477 10.17 -14.82 7.87
C TYR A 477 10.64 -16.16 7.30
N ILE A 478 11.27 -17.02 8.14
CA ILE A 478 11.75 -18.34 7.70
C ILE A 478 10.57 -19.17 7.18
N ASP A 479 9.46 -19.18 7.92
CA ASP A 479 8.27 -19.94 7.53
C ASP A 479 7.65 -19.38 6.24
N GLU A 480 7.44 -18.06 6.13
CA GLU A 480 6.84 -17.43 4.94
C GLU A 480 7.71 -17.55 3.68
N VAL A 481 9.03 -17.36 3.81
CA VAL A 481 9.92 -17.25 2.65
C VAL A 481 10.44 -18.61 2.20
N PHE A 482 10.63 -19.56 3.11
CA PHE A 482 11.27 -20.84 2.78
C PHE A 482 10.39 -22.07 3.02
N LYS A 483 9.27 -21.98 3.74
CA LYS A 483 8.38 -23.13 4.02
C LYS A 483 6.93 -23.00 3.53
N GLN A 484 6.38 -21.79 3.39
CA GLN A 484 4.94 -21.57 3.18
C GLN A 484 4.36 -22.27 1.96
N SER A 485 5.19 -22.45 0.93
CA SER A 485 4.84 -23.16 -0.30
C SER A 485 5.02 -24.67 -0.22
N ARG A 486 5.69 -25.17 0.82
CA ARG A 486 6.01 -26.59 1.05
C ARG A 486 6.02 -26.91 2.54
N THR A 487 4.85 -27.17 3.10
CA THR A 487 4.67 -27.46 4.53
C THR A 487 5.47 -28.67 5.02
N SER A 488 5.91 -29.54 4.11
CA SER A 488 6.76 -30.70 4.39
C SER A 488 8.26 -30.40 4.43
N VAL A 489 8.69 -29.17 4.16
CA VAL A 489 10.10 -28.75 4.27
C VAL A 489 10.42 -28.41 5.73
N ASN A 490 11.37 -29.14 6.31
CA ASN A 490 12.03 -28.75 7.55
C ASN A 490 13.32 -27.97 7.23
N ILE A 491 13.62 -26.96 8.06
CA ILE A 491 14.80 -26.12 7.95
C ILE A 491 15.59 -26.20 9.26
N ASP A 492 16.82 -26.69 9.15
CA ASP A 492 17.78 -26.83 10.24
C ASP A 492 18.97 -25.87 10.01
N SER A 493 19.65 -25.47 11.10
CA SER A 493 20.89 -24.68 11.04
C SER A 493 20.83 -23.37 10.23
N PHE A 494 19.76 -22.59 10.41
CA PHE A 494 19.60 -21.30 9.72
C PHE A 494 20.55 -20.23 10.27
N ASN A 495 21.46 -19.76 9.43
CA ASN A 495 22.47 -18.74 9.75
C ASN A 495 22.36 -17.57 8.76
N VAL A 496 22.46 -16.35 9.30
CA VAL A 496 22.48 -15.11 8.53
C VAL A 496 23.85 -14.44 8.70
N LEU A 497 24.45 -13.99 7.59
CA LEU A 497 25.72 -13.27 7.59
C LEU A 497 25.56 -11.89 6.94
N ASN A 498 26.40 -10.95 7.37
CA ASN A 498 26.49 -9.57 6.88
C ASN A 498 25.27 -8.67 7.19
N GLU A 499 24.52 -8.97 8.24
CA GLU A 499 23.34 -8.18 8.65
C GLU A 499 23.70 -6.70 8.88
N GLU A 500 24.85 -6.45 9.53
CA GLU A 500 25.29 -5.10 9.90
C GLU A 500 26.22 -4.44 8.86
N ASN A 501 26.57 -5.14 7.77
CA ASN A 501 27.49 -4.62 6.75
C ASN A 501 26.74 -4.27 5.46
N ASP A 502 26.46 -2.98 5.30
CA ASP A 502 25.72 -2.42 4.16
C ASP A 502 26.46 -2.53 2.81
N SER A 503 27.77 -2.78 2.83
CA SER A 503 28.60 -2.94 1.62
C SER A 503 28.66 -4.38 1.11
N LEU A 504 28.15 -5.34 1.90
CA LEU A 504 28.15 -6.76 1.55
C LEU A 504 26.72 -7.25 1.31
N SER A 505 26.60 -8.30 0.52
CA SER A 505 25.33 -8.99 0.30
C SER A 505 24.88 -9.75 1.56
N LEU A 506 23.57 -9.79 1.79
CA LEU A 506 22.98 -10.57 2.87
C LEU A 506 22.98 -12.05 2.49
N GLN A 507 23.61 -12.87 3.32
CA GLN A 507 23.71 -14.30 3.07
C GLN A 507 22.84 -15.09 4.05
N HIS A 508 21.97 -15.95 3.53
CA HIS A 508 21.34 -17.01 4.32
C HIS A 508 22.00 -18.34 4.01
N LYS A 509 22.32 -19.10 5.05
CA LYS A 509 22.86 -20.46 4.96
C LYS A 509 22.00 -21.37 5.82
N PHE A 510 21.45 -22.43 5.26
CA PHE A 510 20.65 -23.37 6.02
C PHE A 510 20.67 -24.77 5.40
N ILE A 511 20.32 -25.75 6.21
CA ILE A 511 20.08 -27.13 5.78
C ILE A 511 18.57 -27.30 5.66
N PHE A 512 18.12 -27.94 4.59
CA PHE A 512 16.72 -28.35 4.47
C PHE A 512 16.63 -29.87 4.37
N VAL A 513 15.52 -30.39 4.88
CA VAL A 513 15.11 -31.79 4.73
C VAL A 513 13.65 -31.79 4.33
N THR A 514 13.30 -32.53 3.28
CA THR A 514 11.92 -32.71 2.87
C THR A 514 11.69 -34.12 2.33
N PRO A 515 10.53 -34.74 2.55
CA PRO A 515 10.19 -36.02 1.94
C PRO A 515 10.28 -35.97 0.41
N LEU A 516 10.70 -37.06 -0.21
CA LEU A 516 10.65 -37.24 -1.66
C LEU A 516 9.29 -37.80 -2.05
N ASP A 517 8.45 -36.94 -2.62
CA ASP A 517 7.14 -37.30 -3.12
C ASP A 517 7.22 -38.38 -4.21
N GLY A 518 6.20 -39.24 -4.27
CA GLY A 518 6.15 -40.31 -5.27
C GLY A 518 4.94 -41.23 -5.15
N THR A 519 4.75 -42.06 -6.17
CA THR A 519 3.68 -43.06 -6.27
C THR A 519 4.22 -44.34 -6.91
N GLY A 520 4.10 -45.46 -6.21
CA GLY A 520 4.68 -46.73 -6.63
C GLY A 520 6.21 -46.64 -6.75
N ASP A 521 6.74 -47.02 -7.92
CA ASP A 521 8.19 -46.99 -8.21
C ASP A 521 8.69 -45.61 -8.66
N TYR A 522 7.78 -44.63 -8.82
CA TYR A 522 8.09 -43.31 -9.33
C TYR A 522 8.29 -42.29 -8.21
N LYS A 523 9.33 -41.48 -8.34
CA LYS A 523 9.66 -40.37 -7.42
C LYS A 523 9.79 -39.05 -8.16
N PHE A 524 9.37 -37.96 -7.54
CA PHE A 524 9.29 -36.65 -8.15
C PHE A 524 10.20 -35.65 -7.43
N ILE A 525 11.10 -35.02 -8.18
CA ILE A 525 11.99 -33.98 -7.64
C ILE A 525 11.54 -32.62 -8.16
N PRO A 526 11.16 -31.68 -7.28
CA PRO A 526 10.83 -30.32 -7.69
C PRO A 526 12.08 -29.57 -8.19
N LEU A 527 11.93 -28.81 -9.28
CA LEU A 527 13.00 -27.98 -9.82
C LEU A 527 13.08 -26.59 -9.17
N ASN A 528 11.93 -26.02 -8.83
CA ASN A 528 11.83 -24.69 -8.25
C ASN A 528 12.00 -24.73 -6.71
N LEU A 529 13.22 -24.66 -6.21
CA LEU A 529 13.52 -24.66 -4.78
C LEU A 529 13.87 -23.24 -4.28
N PHE A 530 13.01 -22.68 -3.41
CA PHE A 530 13.26 -21.44 -2.66
C PHE A 530 13.38 -20.15 -3.50
N SER A 531 12.81 -20.11 -4.70
CA SER A 531 12.91 -18.94 -5.59
C SER A 531 12.05 -17.75 -5.15
N GLY A 532 11.04 -17.98 -4.30
CA GLY A 532 10.00 -16.98 -4.01
C GLY A 532 8.89 -16.92 -5.07
N PHE A 533 8.94 -17.78 -6.09
CA PHE A 533 7.92 -17.94 -7.13
C PHE A 533 7.19 -19.27 -7.00
N GLU A 534 6.61 -19.54 -5.83
CA GLU A 534 5.86 -20.78 -5.58
C GLU A 534 4.35 -20.60 -5.71
N ARG A 535 3.85 -19.34 -5.78
CA ARG A 535 2.46 -19.02 -6.09
C ARG A 535 2.39 -17.92 -7.13
N ASN A 536 1.52 -18.07 -8.13
CA ASN A 536 1.28 -17.04 -9.14
C ASN A 536 0.42 -15.91 -8.54
N PRO A 537 0.92 -14.67 -8.44
CA PRO A 537 0.12 -13.55 -7.93
C PRO A 537 -0.89 -13.01 -8.96
N PHE A 538 -0.73 -13.32 -10.25
CA PHE A 538 -1.55 -12.77 -11.33
C PHE A 538 -2.54 -13.82 -11.83
N ILE A 539 -3.63 -14.00 -11.08
CA ILE A 539 -4.69 -14.97 -11.39
C ILE A 539 -6.03 -14.33 -11.77
N SER A 540 -6.23 -13.05 -11.46
CA SER A 540 -7.48 -12.34 -11.76
C SER A 540 -7.73 -12.27 -13.27
N ASP A 541 -8.99 -12.28 -13.69
CA ASP A 541 -9.38 -12.11 -15.09
C ASP A 541 -9.28 -10.69 -15.58
N LYS A 542 -9.37 -9.73 -14.67
CA LYS A 542 -9.24 -8.30 -14.96
C LYS A 542 -8.40 -7.64 -13.90
N ARG A 543 -7.74 -6.56 -14.30
CA ARG A 543 -6.96 -5.70 -13.43
C ARG A 543 -7.30 -4.24 -13.70
N PHE A 544 -7.43 -3.42 -12.67
CA PHE A 544 -7.67 -1.99 -12.84
C PHE A 544 -6.45 -1.12 -12.47
N SER A 545 -5.49 -1.65 -11.71
CA SER A 545 -4.29 -0.93 -11.30
C SER A 545 -3.06 -1.32 -12.11
N ASP A 546 -2.07 -0.42 -12.13
CA ASP A 546 -0.75 -0.75 -12.64
C ASP A 546 -0.06 -1.83 -11.78
N ILE A 547 0.90 -2.54 -12.36
CA ILE A 547 1.84 -3.40 -11.64
C ILE A 547 3.14 -2.62 -11.45
N ASN A 548 3.47 -2.25 -10.22
CA ASN A 548 4.68 -1.49 -9.93
C ASN A 548 5.57 -2.24 -8.93
N PHE A 549 6.64 -2.84 -9.43
CA PHE A 549 7.66 -3.50 -8.63
C PHE A 549 8.63 -2.53 -7.97
N GLY A 550 8.67 -1.25 -8.38
CA GLY A 550 9.63 -0.24 -7.92
C GLY A 550 11.03 -0.35 -8.52
N TYR A 551 11.49 -1.58 -8.77
CA TYR A 551 12.81 -1.87 -9.32
C TYR A 551 12.75 -3.03 -10.31
N LYS A 552 13.80 -3.18 -11.13
CA LYS A 552 14.06 -4.39 -11.91
C LYS A 552 14.37 -5.55 -10.98
N ARG A 553 14.18 -6.79 -11.44
CA ARG A 553 14.41 -7.99 -10.61
C ARG A 553 15.19 -9.04 -11.39
N THR A 554 16.16 -9.67 -10.74
CA THR A 554 16.87 -10.85 -11.25
C THR A 554 16.91 -11.90 -10.14
N ILE A 555 16.32 -13.06 -10.40
CA ILE A 555 16.37 -14.20 -9.49
C ILE A 555 17.05 -15.35 -10.24
N SER A 556 18.12 -15.90 -9.66
CA SER A 556 18.82 -17.08 -10.19
C SER A 556 18.81 -18.18 -9.14
N VAL A 557 18.34 -19.37 -9.51
CA VAL A 557 18.39 -20.58 -8.69
C VAL A 557 19.29 -21.59 -9.37
N ASN A 558 20.37 -21.98 -8.70
CA ASN A 558 21.32 -22.98 -9.16
C ASN A 558 21.19 -24.22 -8.27
N THR A 559 20.59 -25.28 -8.79
CA THR A 559 20.31 -26.51 -8.06
C THR A 559 21.24 -27.62 -8.55
N PHE A 560 21.94 -28.25 -7.62
CA PHE A 560 22.81 -29.40 -7.82
C PHE A 560 22.25 -30.57 -7.04
N ILE A 561 21.87 -31.66 -7.70
CA ILE A 561 21.22 -32.81 -7.07
C ILE A 561 22.05 -34.06 -7.34
N SER A 562 22.53 -34.69 -6.27
CA SER A 562 23.14 -36.02 -6.35
C SER A 562 22.06 -37.09 -6.24
N LEU A 563 22.01 -37.98 -7.23
CA LEU A 563 21.05 -39.09 -7.24
C LEU A 563 21.68 -40.33 -6.57
N PRO A 564 20.93 -41.06 -5.71
CA PRO A 564 21.41 -42.27 -5.07
C PRO A 564 21.49 -43.42 -6.08
N PRO A 565 22.30 -44.46 -5.79
CA PRO A 565 22.23 -45.71 -6.51
C PRO A 565 20.80 -46.28 -6.51
N GLY A 566 20.43 -46.99 -7.57
CA GLY A 566 19.13 -47.67 -7.63
C GLY A 566 17.99 -46.86 -8.25
N TYR A 567 18.23 -45.65 -8.75
CA TYR A 567 17.25 -44.90 -9.53
C TYR A 567 17.69 -44.70 -10.98
N LEU A 568 16.72 -44.70 -11.89
CA LEU A 568 16.84 -44.27 -13.27
C LEU A 568 16.05 -42.97 -13.45
N ILE A 569 16.51 -42.09 -14.33
CA ILE A 569 15.73 -40.92 -14.73
C ILE A 569 14.75 -41.39 -15.80
N ASP A 570 13.45 -41.29 -15.51
CA ASP A 570 12.37 -41.64 -16.43
C ASP A 570 11.98 -40.45 -17.31
N ALA A 571 11.88 -39.26 -16.70
CA ALA A 571 11.65 -38.01 -17.41
C ALA A 571 12.48 -36.86 -16.82
N LEU A 572 13.10 -36.09 -17.71
CA LEU A 572 13.89 -34.91 -17.38
C LEU A 572 13.30 -33.70 -18.13
N PRO A 573 12.90 -32.62 -17.41
CA PRO A 573 12.45 -31.40 -18.04
C PRO A 573 13.48 -30.81 -19.00
N LYS A 574 13.01 -30.23 -20.12
CA LYS A 574 13.88 -29.67 -21.16
C LYS A 574 14.44 -28.31 -20.75
N SER A 575 15.65 -27.98 -21.23
CA SER A 575 16.13 -26.60 -21.24
C SER A 575 15.23 -25.75 -22.14
N ILE A 576 14.84 -24.57 -21.66
CA ILE A 576 13.89 -23.69 -22.33
C ILE A 576 14.16 -22.22 -21.99
N GLN A 577 13.82 -21.33 -22.92
CA GLN A 577 13.75 -19.90 -22.69
C GLN A 577 12.37 -19.40 -23.11
N LEU A 578 11.73 -18.63 -22.24
CA LEU A 578 10.47 -17.95 -22.48
C LEU A 578 10.72 -16.44 -22.37
N VAL A 579 10.21 -15.69 -23.35
CA VAL A 579 10.30 -14.24 -23.41
C VAL A 579 8.90 -13.71 -23.66
N ASN A 580 8.46 -12.72 -22.88
CA ASN A 580 7.17 -12.08 -23.11
C ASN A 580 7.21 -11.19 -24.38
N PRO A 581 6.05 -10.75 -24.92
CA PRO A 581 6.00 -10.05 -26.21
C PRO A 581 6.89 -8.79 -26.30
N ASP A 582 6.93 -7.98 -25.24
CA ASP A 582 7.73 -6.74 -25.18
C ASP A 582 9.19 -6.96 -24.72
N LYS A 583 9.57 -8.22 -24.43
CA LYS A 583 10.91 -8.65 -23.97
C LYS A 583 11.34 -8.12 -22.59
N SER A 584 10.41 -7.57 -21.82
CA SER A 584 10.68 -7.08 -20.47
C SER A 584 10.85 -8.19 -19.43
N VAL A 585 10.28 -9.38 -19.67
CA VAL A 585 10.39 -10.54 -18.79
C VAL A 585 11.01 -11.71 -19.54
N VAL A 586 12.07 -12.27 -18.96
CA VAL A 586 12.76 -13.45 -19.50
C VAL A 586 12.83 -14.50 -18.41
N PHE A 587 12.30 -15.68 -18.72
CA PHE A 587 12.50 -16.89 -17.93
C PHE A 587 13.42 -17.83 -18.73
N SER A 588 14.40 -18.43 -18.08
CA SER A 588 15.20 -19.50 -18.68
C SER A 588 15.44 -20.61 -17.68
N ARG A 589 15.34 -21.84 -18.16
CA ARG A 589 15.76 -23.04 -17.45
C ARG A 589 16.82 -23.76 -18.28
N GLU A 590 17.95 -24.03 -17.67
CA GLU A 590 19.02 -24.85 -18.23
C GLU A 590 19.16 -26.10 -17.36
N ILE A 591 19.03 -27.28 -17.95
CA ILE A 591 19.25 -28.56 -17.28
C ILE A 591 20.41 -29.30 -17.93
N PHE A 592 21.30 -29.81 -17.09
CA PHE A 592 22.42 -30.63 -17.47
C PHE A 592 22.49 -31.87 -16.57
N ARG A 593 22.80 -33.01 -17.18
CA ARG A 593 23.01 -34.28 -16.50
C ARG A 593 24.47 -34.68 -16.67
N ASP A 594 25.13 -34.98 -15.56
CA ASP A 594 26.43 -35.61 -15.54
C ASP A 594 26.27 -37.10 -15.22
N ASP A 595 26.39 -37.94 -16.25
CA ASP A 595 26.29 -39.39 -16.12
C ASP A 595 27.44 -40.01 -15.32
N ALA A 596 28.63 -39.41 -15.35
CA ALA A 596 29.80 -39.96 -14.66
C ALA A 596 29.68 -39.80 -13.14
N SER A 597 29.10 -38.68 -12.68
CA SER A 597 28.91 -38.40 -11.25
C SER A 597 27.49 -38.62 -10.74
N ASN A 598 26.56 -39.06 -11.60
CA ASN A 598 25.13 -39.25 -11.31
C ASN A 598 24.49 -37.99 -10.70
N LYS A 599 24.81 -36.82 -11.26
CA LYS A 599 24.33 -35.51 -10.81
C LYS A 599 23.46 -34.83 -11.85
N ILE A 600 22.46 -34.11 -11.35
CA ILE A 600 21.66 -33.18 -12.16
C ILE A 600 21.99 -31.76 -11.71
N MET A 601 22.25 -30.91 -12.69
CA MET A 601 22.38 -29.48 -12.51
C MET A 601 21.19 -28.80 -13.20
N CYS A 602 20.48 -27.95 -12.46
CA CYS A 602 19.40 -27.13 -12.99
C CYS A 602 19.67 -25.67 -12.64
N ARG A 603 19.67 -24.80 -13.64
CA ARG A 603 19.70 -23.36 -13.45
C ARG A 603 18.38 -22.77 -13.92
N ILE A 604 17.67 -22.12 -13.01
CA ILE A 604 16.49 -21.30 -13.33
C ILE A 604 16.90 -19.84 -13.18
N LYS A 605 16.58 -19.01 -14.17
CA LYS A 605 16.79 -17.57 -14.12
C LYS A 605 15.51 -16.83 -14.54
N MET A 606 15.14 -15.82 -13.78
CA MET A 606 14.02 -14.94 -14.04
C MET A 606 14.53 -13.49 -14.04
N ASP A 607 14.49 -12.82 -15.19
CA ASP A 607 14.87 -11.43 -15.37
C ASP A 607 13.62 -10.59 -15.66
N PHE A 608 13.34 -9.61 -14.80
CA PHE A 608 12.30 -8.59 -14.94
C PHE A 608 12.98 -7.24 -15.18
N LYS A 609 13.02 -6.82 -16.44
CA LYS A 609 13.79 -5.66 -16.93
C LYS A 609 13.03 -4.34 -16.87
N LYS A 610 11.73 -4.38 -16.57
CA LYS A 610 10.91 -3.22 -16.24
C LYS A 610 10.48 -3.29 -14.77
N SER A 611 10.40 -2.13 -14.13
CA SER A 611 9.88 -1.95 -12.77
C SER A 611 8.39 -1.63 -12.73
N HIS A 612 7.77 -1.27 -13.86
CA HIS A 612 6.40 -0.82 -13.96
C HIS A 612 5.73 -1.34 -15.24
N TYR A 613 4.48 -1.76 -15.13
CA TYR A 613 3.59 -2.17 -16.22
C TYR A 613 2.22 -1.54 -16.00
N THR A 614 1.64 -1.00 -17.05
CA THR A 614 0.30 -0.41 -17.02
C THR A 614 -0.78 -1.48 -16.92
N ALA A 615 -1.98 -1.10 -16.48
CA ALA A 615 -3.13 -2.02 -16.48
C ALA A 615 -3.43 -2.62 -17.87
N ASP A 616 -3.16 -1.88 -18.96
CA ASP A 616 -3.37 -2.34 -20.35
C ASP A 616 -2.40 -3.46 -20.75
N GLU A 617 -1.23 -3.56 -20.11
CA GLU A 617 -0.23 -4.63 -20.34
C GLU A 617 -0.56 -5.91 -19.53
N TYR A 618 -1.65 -5.93 -18.74
CA TYR A 618 -1.92 -7.00 -17.78
C TYR A 618 -2.11 -8.38 -18.43
N ASP A 619 -2.84 -8.47 -19.54
CA ASP A 619 -3.15 -9.76 -20.18
C ASP A 619 -1.87 -10.49 -20.62
N ASP A 620 -0.90 -9.76 -21.18
CA ASP A 620 0.40 -10.30 -21.58
C ASP A 620 1.22 -10.76 -20.36
N ILE A 621 1.20 -9.99 -19.27
CA ILE A 621 1.88 -10.36 -18.02
C ILE A 621 1.24 -11.59 -17.38
N LYS A 622 -0.09 -11.64 -17.30
CA LYS A 622 -0.83 -12.78 -16.75
C LYS A 622 -0.53 -14.06 -17.52
N GLU A 623 -0.60 -14.02 -18.85
CA GLU A 623 -0.35 -15.18 -19.70
C GLU A 623 1.12 -15.63 -19.62
N PHE A 624 2.08 -14.70 -19.58
CA PHE A 624 3.48 -15.04 -19.37
C PHE A 624 3.70 -15.72 -18.01
N TYR A 625 3.14 -15.15 -16.93
CA TYR A 625 3.27 -15.72 -15.59
C TYR A 625 2.64 -17.12 -15.54
N LYS A 626 1.46 -17.32 -16.13
CA LYS A 626 0.84 -18.64 -16.22
C LYS A 626 1.80 -19.68 -16.84
N LYS A 627 2.35 -19.41 -18.02
CA LYS A 627 3.33 -20.29 -18.69
C LYS A 627 4.60 -20.50 -17.88
N MET A 628 5.13 -19.44 -17.28
CA MET A 628 6.32 -19.51 -16.42
C MET A 628 6.05 -20.44 -15.22
N PHE A 629 4.90 -20.34 -14.57
CA PHE A 629 4.53 -21.17 -13.43
C PHE A 629 4.28 -22.63 -13.83
N GLU A 630 3.72 -22.90 -15.00
CA GLU A 630 3.65 -24.26 -15.56
C GLU A 630 5.06 -24.88 -15.65
N MET A 631 6.05 -24.14 -16.18
CA MET A 631 7.44 -24.60 -16.30
C MET A 631 8.15 -24.74 -14.94
N LEU A 632 7.89 -23.82 -13.99
CA LEU A 632 8.45 -23.89 -12.63
C LEU A 632 7.93 -25.11 -11.85
N ASN A 633 6.72 -25.56 -12.17
CA ASN A 633 6.08 -26.71 -11.53
C ASN A 633 6.46 -28.06 -12.15
N GLU A 634 7.17 -28.08 -13.28
CA GLU A 634 7.71 -29.33 -13.83
C GLU A 634 8.72 -29.97 -12.86
N GLN A 635 8.72 -31.31 -12.85
CA GLN A 635 9.51 -32.12 -11.93
C GLN A 635 10.41 -33.08 -12.69
N ILE A 636 11.53 -33.46 -12.10
CA ILE A 636 12.32 -34.61 -12.55
C ILE A 636 11.61 -35.86 -12.06
N VAL A 637 11.40 -36.82 -12.96
CA VAL A 637 10.78 -38.11 -12.62
C VAL A 637 11.88 -39.17 -12.56
N LEU A 638 12.01 -39.81 -11.40
CA LEU A 638 12.84 -40.98 -11.21
C LEU A 638 12.00 -42.24 -11.16
N LYS A 639 12.56 -43.36 -11.60
CA LYS A 639 12.01 -44.71 -11.44
C LYS A 639 13.01 -45.59 -10.69
N LYS A 640 12.56 -46.30 -9.66
CA LYS A 640 13.40 -47.30 -8.97
C LYS A 640 13.80 -48.42 -9.93
N LYS A 641 15.07 -48.82 -9.88
CA LYS A 641 15.55 -50.04 -10.53
C LYS A 641 14.95 -51.24 -9.79
N THR A 642 14.14 -52.02 -10.50
CA THR A 642 13.68 -53.35 -10.07
C THR A 642 14.83 -54.33 -9.95
#